data_AF-D1AYW1-F1
#
_entry.id   AF-D1AYW1-F1
#
_cell.length_a   1.000
_cell.length_b   1.000
_cell.length_c   1.000
_cell.angle_alpha   90.00
_cell.angle_beta   90.00
_cell.angle_gamma   90.00
#
_symmetry.space_group_name_H-M   'P 1'
#
loop_
_entity.id
_entity.type
_entity.pdbx_description
1 polymer ?
#
loop_
_entity_poly.entity_id
_entity_poly.type
_entity_poly.pdbx_seq_one_letter_code
_entity_poly.pdbx_strand_id
1 'polypeptide(L)'
;MSIAKQVKIFSNFKKKSTKVSGSRQQIIDIAGEYERIGEQKNPDINLKLSGENIILKKFDLEEYDNYILNTDYSLNKDTSKFEDFYSTTPTIQATNFVNLGGINLTFLASKDEWTEFYKDVSQFIKNYMGEDYRILSEVIQFDEFTPHLQIMGIYRTEIKSSDEKDIRNDKELFEKVASNKFTRYNSSLKGQENYTDPKSKKLYKHAKEKWIEENREEIIKSYKPRNKKTDMKYCFTTTKTIAAKSNSYQDYQNKLFNFCKEHKFIKELCKKATEIRGEEVEFVKNSTEKVYDGKSKDHYEIKETIERENKNIEKKILKREPLTEIEMYRYIRKRNREKLKEEFMELDKEEWRELFNKKIETKFDFNAKIQHDYIALAKEIEYKEYLKLEEEKLKAQKEKEESIIENKKIIEDLKSQKNELQQVKDEKENIRGQITKFTNTDKWVNIQMLEKIYNEKSEHKKGMFDSTPMITTTKENYEYIFRMAKDNSSKLSSFKNSLAEKEFLIANLKEKYQRLEEIKNSELNSKNEKIKQLESTIRLRDNEITNLKQEKKKIEKELDEVKGELTWYKRTLNVIQNVMKYVPNLKKIVDKIIDKVSNLSNYYDENNATKEINVELGFEEPESAWNKIKTQGKTLER
;
A
#
# COMPACT_ATOMS: atom_id res chain seq x y z
N MET A 1 -3.17 -6.84 -10.43
CA MET A 1 -2.76 -5.42 -10.29
C MET A 1 -2.74 -5.03 -8.81
N SER A 2 -1.78 -4.23 -8.35
CA SER A 2 -1.67 -3.77 -6.95
C SER A 2 -2.62 -2.62 -6.61
N ILE A 3 -3.75 -2.50 -7.31
CA ILE A 3 -4.63 -1.32 -7.23
C ILE A 3 -5.49 -1.39 -5.98
N ALA A 4 -5.72 -0.24 -5.33
CA ALA A 4 -6.56 -0.07 -4.14
C ALA A 4 -5.99 -0.59 -2.82
N LYS A 5 -4.65 -0.60 -2.69
CA LYS A 5 -3.95 -1.05 -1.48
C LYS A 5 -3.45 0.08 -0.59
N GLN A 6 -3.83 1.33 -0.88
CA GLN A 6 -3.15 2.50 -0.33
C GLN A 6 -4.12 3.51 0.26
N VAL A 7 -3.87 3.83 1.54
CA VAL A 7 -4.45 4.96 2.26
C VAL A 7 -3.33 5.97 2.48
N LYS A 8 -3.62 7.27 2.40
CA LYS A 8 -2.66 8.33 2.71
C LYS A 8 -3.32 9.52 3.39
N ILE A 9 -2.55 10.32 4.12
CA ILE A 9 -2.97 11.66 4.54
C ILE A 9 -2.47 12.67 3.52
N PHE A 10 -3.30 13.64 3.16
CA PHE A 10 -2.93 14.76 2.31
C PHE A 10 -3.50 16.04 2.90
N SER A 11 -2.75 17.14 2.83
CA SER A 11 -3.20 18.40 3.41
C SER A 11 -2.92 19.55 2.47
N ASN A 12 -3.95 20.26 2.00
CA ASN A 12 -3.76 21.47 1.21
C ASN A 12 -3.34 22.62 2.12
N PHE A 13 -2.12 23.15 1.96
CA PHE A 13 -1.66 24.35 2.68
C PHE A 13 -1.74 25.56 1.75
N LYS A 14 -2.50 26.59 2.13
CA LYS A 14 -2.65 27.81 1.32
C LYS A 14 -2.23 29.04 2.14
N LYS A 15 -1.48 29.91 1.49
CA LYS A 15 -1.18 31.27 1.95
C LYS A 15 -1.94 32.25 1.06
N LYS A 16 -2.71 33.16 1.66
CA LYS A 16 -3.36 34.26 0.95
C LYS A 16 -2.89 35.57 1.55
N SER A 17 -2.45 36.50 0.69
CA SER A 17 -1.91 37.80 1.09
C SER A 17 -2.93 38.90 0.85
N THR A 18 -2.98 39.86 1.77
CA THR A 18 -3.92 40.99 1.73
C THR A 18 -3.39 42.21 0.98
N LYS A 19 -2.27 42.06 0.25
CA LYS A 19 -1.75 43.07 -0.71
C LYS A 19 -2.79 43.55 -1.73
N VAL A 20 -3.77 42.72 -2.02
CA VAL A 20 -4.85 42.99 -2.97
C VAL A 20 -6.08 43.29 -2.13
N SER A 21 -6.48 44.57 -2.11
CA SER A 21 -7.59 45.12 -1.31
C SER A 21 -8.86 44.26 -1.40
N GLY A 22 -9.23 43.61 -0.28
CA GLY A 22 -10.41 42.74 -0.14
C GLY A 22 -10.35 41.76 1.06
N SER A 23 -9.44 41.97 2.02
CA SER A 23 -8.93 40.98 2.99
C SER A 23 -9.91 40.47 4.04
N ARG A 24 -10.61 41.41 4.71
CA ARG A 24 -11.52 41.09 5.82
C ARG A 24 -12.70 40.26 5.32
N GLN A 25 -13.31 40.67 4.20
CA GLN A 25 -14.42 39.92 3.61
C GLN A 25 -13.98 38.54 3.14
N GLN A 26 -12.80 38.38 2.54
CA GLN A 26 -12.30 37.06 2.13
C GLN A 26 -12.10 36.10 3.31
N ILE A 27 -11.61 36.59 4.45
CA ILE A 27 -11.48 35.78 5.67
C ILE A 27 -12.86 35.41 6.20
N ILE A 28 -13.80 36.35 6.23
CA ILE A 28 -15.20 36.11 6.62
C ILE A 28 -15.86 35.10 5.69
N ASP A 29 -15.66 35.20 4.38
CA ASP A 29 -16.25 34.29 3.39
C ASP A 29 -15.70 32.87 3.56
N ILE A 30 -14.39 32.72 3.82
CA ILE A 30 -13.78 31.41 4.07
C ILE A 30 -14.24 30.84 5.41
N ALA A 31 -14.29 31.67 6.46
CA ALA A 31 -14.86 31.27 7.75
C ALA A 31 -16.31 30.79 7.58
N GLY A 32 -17.09 31.54 6.80
CA GLY A 32 -18.47 31.22 6.49
C GLY A 32 -18.59 29.94 5.67
N GLU A 33 -17.71 29.71 4.71
CA GLU A 33 -17.63 28.42 4.00
C GLU A 33 -17.33 27.28 4.99
N TYR A 34 -16.41 27.47 5.93
CA TYR A 34 -16.01 26.44 6.91
C TYR A 34 -17.17 26.09 7.86
N GLU A 35 -17.89 27.12 8.32
CA GLU A 35 -18.97 27.05 9.30
C GLU A 35 -20.36 26.91 8.67
N ARG A 36 -20.42 26.79 7.34
CA ARG A 36 -21.66 26.71 6.53
C ARG A 36 -22.61 27.91 6.74
N ILE A 37 -22.03 29.10 6.91
CA ILE A 37 -22.72 30.39 6.99
C ILE A 37 -22.75 31.02 5.60
N GLY A 38 -23.95 31.34 5.11
CA GLY A 38 -24.15 31.97 3.80
C GLY A 38 -24.26 30.98 2.65
N GLU A 39 -24.22 31.50 1.41
CA GLU A 39 -24.37 30.70 0.19
C GLU A 39 -23.17 29.78 -0.03
N GLN A 40 -23.44 28.48 -0.18
CA GLN A 40 -22.41 27.47 -0.43
C GLN A 40 -22.27 27.22 -1.93
N LYS A 41 -21.06 27.41 -2.46
CA LYS A 41 -20.77 27.28 -3.90
C LYS A 41 -20.28 25.88 -4.31
N ASN A 42 -19.88 25.05 -3.34
CA ASN A 42 -19.37 23.72 -3.61
C ASN A 42 -20.55 22.73 -3.78
N PRO A 43 -20.75 22.14 -4.97
CA PRO A 43 -21.84 21.19 -5.21
C PRO A 43 -21.64 19.84 -4.51
N ASP A 44 -20.50 19.63 -3.85
CA ASP A 44 -20.13 18.39 -3.17
C ASP A 44 -20.52 18.40 -1.68
N ILE A 45 -21.19 19.46 -1.22
CA ILE A 45 -21.68 19.61 0.16
C ILE A 45 -23.13 19.12 0.25
N ASN A 46 -23.37 18.07 1.05
CA ASN A 46 -24.72 17.69 1.44
C ASN A 46 -25.21 18.58 2.59
N LEU A 47 -25.95 19.64 2.26
CA LEU A 47 -26.44 20.62 3.24
C LEU A 47 -27.33 20.04 4.34
N LYS A 48 -27.95 18.87 4.11
CA LYS A 48 -28.75 18.17 5.14
C LYS A 48 -27.87 17.70 6.31
N LEU A 49 -26.58 17.49 6.04
CA LEU A 49 -25.59 16.97 6.98
C LEU A 49 -24.72 18.07 7.61
N SER A 50 -24.85 19.34 7.20
CA SER A 50 -24.04 20.45 7.74
C SER A 50 -24.11 20.56 9.26
N GLY A 51 -25.24 20.19 9.87
CA GLY A 51 -25.43 20.15 11.32
C GLY A 51 -24.66 19.03 12.04
N GLU A 52 -24.05 18.11 11.30
CA GLU A 52 -23.19 17.05 11.84
C GLU A 52 -21.72 17.46 11.92
N ASN A 53 -21.34 18.60 11.31
CA ASN A 53 -20.00 19.18 11.43
C ASN A 53 -19.70 19.57 12.88
N ILE A 54 -18.42 19.55 13.24
CA ILE A 54 -17.97 19.87 14.60
C ILE A 54 -17.11 21.13 14.54
N ILE A 55 -17.63 22.22 15.11
CA ILE A 55 -16.90 23.48 15.24
C ILE A 55 -16.05 23.42 16.50
N LEU A 56 -14.73 23.37 16.34
CA LEU A 56 -13.76 23.36 17.45
C LEU A 56 -13.39 24.79 17.87
N LYS A 57 -13.30 25.71 16.90
CA LYS A 57 -13.20 27.15 17.12
C LYS A 57 -14.06 27.87 16.09
N LYS A 58 -15.03 28.65 16.56
CA LYS A 58 -15.85 29.52 15.73
C LYS A 58 -15.09 30.80 15.40
N PHE A 59 -15.27 31.30 14.19
CA PHE A 59 -14.80 32.61 13.79
C PHE A 59 -15.55 33.69 14.56
N ASP A 60 -14.77 34.53 15.23
CA ASP A 60 -15.24 35.71 15.92
C ASP A 60 -14.68 36.96 15.24
N LEU A 61 -15.58 37.77 14.69
CA LEU A 61 -15.23 39.00 14.00
C LEU A 61 -14.63 40.03 14.95
N GLU A 62 -15.10 40.10 16.20
CA GLU A 62 -14.56 41.02 17.20
C GLU A 62 -13.17 40.59 17.63
N GLU A 63 -12.92 39.28 17.80
CA GLU A 63 -11.58 38.75 18.07
C GLU A 63 -10.61 39.10 16.93
N TYR A 64 -11.02 38.88 15.69
CA TYR A 64 -10.22 39.23 14.51
C TYR A 64 -9.96 40.74 14.44
N ASP A 65 -10.98 41.58 14.58
CA ASP A 65 -10.83 43.04 14.55
C ASP A 65 -9.92 43.52 15.69
N ASN A 66 -10.00 42.91 16.87
CA ASN A 66 -9.08 43.18 17.99
C ASN A 66 -7.64 42.78 17.67
N TYR A 67 -7.41 41.69 16.93
CA TYR A 67 -6.08 41.35 16.44
C TYR A 67 -5.53 42.41 15.49
N ILE A 68 -6.36 42.93 14.59
CA ILE A 68 -6.00 44.00 13.65
C ILE A 68 -5.68 45.30 14.41
N LEU A 69 -6.59 45.76 15.26
CA LEU A 69 -6.48 47.02 16.02
C LEU A 69 -5.24 47.07 16.92
N ASN A 70 -4.90 45.95 17.56
CA ASN A 70 -3.78 45.87 18.49
C ASN A 70 -2.45 45.48 17.81
N THR A 71 -2.34 45.64 16.49
CA THR A 71 -1.11 45.35 15.74
C THR A 71 -0.46 46.62 15.23
N ASP A 72 0.82 46.79 15.53
CA ASP A 72 1.64 47.88 14.98
C ASP A 72 2.24 47.46 13.63
N TYR A 73 1.61 47.92 12.55
CA TYR A 73 2.06 47.65 11.19
C TYR A 73 3.41 48.30 10.84
N SER A 74 3.84 49.33 11.58
CA SER A 74 5.13 50.00 11.34
C SER A 74 6.33 49.11 11.71
N LEU A 75 6.09 48.10 12.55
CA LEU A 75 7.08 47.12 12.99
C LEU A 75 7.17 45.89 12.08
N ASN A 76 6.30 45.80 11.07
CA ASN A 76 6.34 44.76 10.06
C ASN A 76 7.50 44.98 9.08
N LYS A 77 8.14 43.90 8.61
CA LYS A 77 9.09 43.98 7.49
C LYS A 77 8.37 44.46 6.22
N ASP A 78 9.09 45.06 5.27
CA ASP A 78 8.51 45.55 4.00
C ASP A 78 7.74 44.46 3.22
N THR A 79 8.14 43.20 3.36
CA THR A 79 7.46 42.03 2.76
C THR A 79 6.25 41.52 3.55
N SER A 80 6.05 41.98 4.80
CA SER A 80 4.98 41.58 5.72
C SER A 80 4.12 42.74 6.20
N LYS A 81 4.08 43.85 5.44
CA LYS A 81 3.17 44.99 5.69
C LYS A 81 1.68 44.64 5.54
N PHE A 82 1.37 43.39 5.18
CA PHE A 82 0.05 42.90 4.83
C PHE A 82 -0.28 41.72 5.75
N GLU A 83 -1.54 41.63 6.15
CA GLU A 83 -2.09 40.47 6.82
C GLU A 83 -1.96 39.26 5.88
N ASP A 84 -1.21 38.23 6.25
CA ASP A 84 -1.23 36.97 5.54
C ASP A 84 -2.00 35.99 6.42
N PHE A 85 -3.03 35.35 5.86
CA PHE A 85 -3.68 34.24 6.54
C PHE A 85 -3.31 32.91 5.89
N TYR A 86 -3.32 31.89 6.71
CA TYR A 86 -2.85 30.56 6.38
C TYR A 86 -3.94 29.56 6.72
N SER A 87 -4.29 28.74 5.74
CA SER A 87 -5.27 27.67 5.91
C SER A 87 -4.64 26.32 5.60
N THR A 88 -5.05 25.29 6.32
CA THR A 88 -4.67 23.91 6.02
C THR A 88 -5.87 22.97 6.12
N THR A 89 -5.92 21.99 5.21
CA THR A 89 -7.06 21.07 5.09
C THR A 89 -6.58 19.62 5.02
N PRO A 90 -6.22 18.99 6.15
CA PRO A 90 -5.81 17.59 6.18
C PRO A 90 -7.01 16.65 5.98
N THR A 91 -6.86 15.71 5.06
CA THR A 91 -7.87 14.71 4.68
C THR A 91 -7.23 13.35 4.39
N ILE A 92 -7.92 12.27 4.74
CA ILE A 92 -7.50 10.91 4.41
C ILE A 92 -7.96 10.57 2.99
N GLN A 93 -7.03 10.11 2.15
CA GLN A 93 -7.30 9.73 0.78
C GLN A 93 -7.11 8.22 0.60
N ALA A 94 -8.18 7.53 0.20
CA ALA A 94 -8.18 6.11 -0.14
C ALA A 94 -8.91 5.87 -1.47
N THR A 95 -8.69 6.75 -2.46
CA THR A 95 -9.58 6.89 -3.62
C THR A 95 -9.75 5.61 -4.45
N ASN A 96 -8.71 4.79 -4.62
CA ASN A 96 -8.86 3.54 -5.36
C ASN A 96 -9.64 2.50 -4.55
N PHE A 97 -9.38 2.38 -3.24
CA PHE A 97 -10.12 1.50 -2.34
C PHE A 97 -11.60 1.86 -2.36
N VAL A 98 -11.92 3.14 -2.15
CA VAL A 98 -13.31 3.61 -2.09
C VAL A 98 -14.03 3.41 -3.41
N ASN A 99 -13.42 3.86 -4.50
CA ASN A 99 -14.11 3.90 -5.78
C ASN A 99 -14.19 2.51 -6.45
N LEU A 100 -13.19 1.62 -6.30
CA LEU A 100 -13.30 0.27 -6.85
C LEU A 100 -14.11 -0.66 -5.96
N GLY A 101 -14.02 -0.46 -4.64
CA GLY A 101 -14.82 -1.24 -3.69
C GLY A 101 -16.27 -0.82 -3.65
N GLY A 102 -16.61 0.41 -4.04
CA GLY A 102 -17.95 0.93 -3.76
C GLY A 102 -18.20 1.11 -2.25
N ILE A 103 -17.14 1.35 -1.46
CA ILE A 103 -17.20 1.46 0.01
C ILE A 103 -16.68 2.82 0.43
N ASN A 104 -17.50 3.63 1.08
CA ASN A 104 -17.05 4.89 1.64
C ASN A 104 -16.21 4.64 2.91
N LEU A 105 -14.93 5.06 2.89
CA LEU A 105 -13.97 4.88 3.98
C LEU A 105 -14.47 5.49 5.31
N THR A 106 -15.28 6.54 5.22
CA THR A 106 -15.89 7.25 6.36
C THR A 106 -16.57 6.29 7.32
N PHE A 107 -17.32 5.31 6.81
CA PHE A 107 -18.12 4.41 7.63
C PHE A 107 -17.33 3.17 8.12
N LEU A 108 -16.01 3.11 7.89
CA LEU A 108 -15.15 2.09 8.52
C LEU A 108 -14.82 2.42 9.98
N ALA A 109 -15.09 3.65 10.43
CA ALA A 109 -14.88 4.09 11.80
C ALA A 109 -16.09 4.91 12.25
N SER A 110 -16.35 4.90 13.55
CA SER A 110 -17.39 5.71 14.17
C SER A 110 -17.10 7.20 14.02
N LYS A 111 -18.16 8.02 14.10
CA LYS A 111 -18.03 9.48 14.08
C LYS A 111 -17.10 10.00 15.20
N ASP A 112 -17.16 9.39 16.38
CA ASP A 112 -16.34 9.76 17.53
C ASP A 112 -14.86 9.44 17.29
N GLU A 113 -14.55 8.27 16.71
CA GLU A 113 -13.17 7.93 16.32
C GLU A 113 -12.59 8.92 15.31
N TRP A 114 -13.39 9.36 14.31
CA TRP A 114 -12.98 10.42 13.38
C TRP A 114 -12.77 11.76 14.08
N THR A 115 -13.66 12.10 15.01
CA THR A 115 -13.61 13.36 15.77
C THR A 115 -12.34 13.45 16.60
N GLU A 116 -12.02 12.40 17.36
CA GLU A 116 -10.80 12.35 18.17
C GLU A 116 -9.54 12.35 17.30
N PHE A 117 -9.52 11.61 16.20
CA PHE A 117 -8.42 11.66 15.24
C PHE A 117 -8.17 13.08 14.71
N TYR A 118 -9.21 13.81 14.32
CA TYR A 118 -9.03 15.17 13.82
C TYR A 118 -8.69 16.21 14.90
N LYS A 119 -9.11 16.00 16.16
CA LYS A 119 -8.61 16.78 17.30
C LYS A 119 -7.12 16.56 17.52
N ASP A 120 -6.65 15.32 17.45
CA ASP A 120 -5.23 14.98 17.55
C ASP A 120 -4.41 15.59 16.39
N VAL A 121 -4.92 15.50 15.16
CA VAL A 121 -4.32 16.18 13.98
C VAL A 121 -4.31 17.70 14.16
N SER A 122 -5.37 18.28 14.70
CA SER A 122 -5.43 19.71 14.97
C SER A 122 -4.38 20.13 15.99
N GLN A 123 -4.23 19.39 17.09
CA GLN A 123 -3.19 19.66 18.09
C GLN A 123 -1.78 19.55 17.49
N PHE A 124 -1.55 18.54 16.63
CA PHE A 124 -0.31 18.45 15.86
C PHE A 124 -0.08 19.71 15.00
N ILE A 125 -1.10 20.21 14.30
CA ILE A 125 -1.00 21.41 13.47
C ILE A 125 -0.70 22.65 14.35
N LYS A 126 -1.39 22.82 15.47
CA LYS A 126 -1.16 23.92 16.43
C LYS A 126 0.29 23.95 16.90
N ASN A 127 0.79 22.79 17.35
CA ASN A 127 2.16 22.63 17.79
C ASN A 127 3.16 22.87 16.64
N TYR A 128 2.84 22.41 15.44
CA TYR A 128 3.68 22.60 14.26
C TYR A 128 3.76 24.08 13.86
N MET A 129 2.63 24.79 13.79
CA MET A 129 2.59 26.21 13.40
C MET A 129 3.23 27.12 14.46
N GLY A 130 3.22 26.70 15.72
CA GLY A 130 3.91 27.36 16.82
C GLY A 130 3.10 28.46 17.50
N GLU A 131 3.67 29.01 18.58
CA GLU A 131 2.98 29.91 19.52
C GLU A 131 2.54 31.26 18.94
N ASP A 132 3.00 31.64 17.75
CA ASP A 132 2.59 32.87 17.08
C ASP A 132 1.37 32.67 16.17
N TYR A 133 0.97 31.43 15.90
CA TYR A 133 -0.19 31.13 15.07
C TYR A 133 -1.48 31.29 15.90
N ARG A 134 -2.26 32.31 15.56
CA ARG A 134 -3.59 32.55 16.13
C ARG A 134 -4.62 31.92 15.20
N ILE A 135 -5.24 30.84 15.67
CA ILE A 135 -6.35 30.20 14.95
C ILE A 135 -7.53 31.15 14.97
N LEU A 136 -8.19 31.30 13.83
CA LEU A 136 -9.40 32.11 13.68
C LEU A 136 -10.63 31.22 13.55
N SER A 137 -10.56 30.11 12.80
CA SER A 137 -11.64 29.13 12.69
C SER A 137 -11.07 27.72 12.52
N GLU A 138 -11.77 26.74 13.09
CA GLU A 138 -11.38 25.33 13.10
C GLU A 138 -12.64 24.45 13.12
N VAL A 139 -12.84 23.68 12.05
CA VAL A 139 -14.06 22.87 11.85
C VAL A 139 -13.69 21.49 11.30
N ILE A 140 -14.26 20.44 11.88
CA ILE A 140 -14.26 19.09 11.33
C ILE A 140 -15.54 18.93 10.50
N GLN A 141 -15.39 18.69 9.20
CA GLN A 141 -16.51 18.57 8.27
C GLN A 141 -16.82 17.10 7.96
N PHE A 142 -18.11 16.79 7.98
CA PHE A 142 -18.69 15.46 7.75
C PHE A 142 -19.76 15.47 6.64
N ASP A 143 -20.13 16.65 6.17
CA ASP A 143 -21.13 16.91 5.12
C ASP A 143 -20.57 16.88 3.70
N GLU A 144 -19.30 16.48 3.56
CA GLU A 144 -18.65 16.17 2.30
C GLU A 144 -18.26 14.69 2.27
N PHE A 145 -18.00 14.16 1.07
CA PHE A 145 -17.81 12.73 0.83
C PHE A 145 -16.76 12.05 1.73
N THR A 146 -15.74 12.79 2.17
CA THR A 146 -14.72 12.32 3.10
C THR A 146 -14.52 13.33 4.22
N PRO A 147 -14.58 12.89 5.49
CA PRO A 147 -14.29 13.73 6.64
C PRO A 147 -12.94 14.42 6.50
N HIS A 148 -12.89 15.68 6.91
CA HIS A 148 -11.66 16.44 6.90
C HIS A 148 -11.70 17.59 7.89
N LEU A 149 -10.52 18.03 8.32
CA LEU A 149 -10.37 19.20 9.17
C LEU A 149 -10.08 20.42 8.29
N GLN A 150 -10.73 21.54 8.59
CA GLN A 150 -10.43 22.84 8.03
C GLN A 150 -9.97 23.75 9.17
N ILE A 151 -8.75 24.29 9.07
CA ILE A 151 -8.19 25.20 10.06
C ILE A 151 -7.59 26.40 9.35
N MET A 152 -7.90 27.59 9.85
CA MET A 152 -7.35 28.85 9.36
C MET A 152 -6.91 29.76 10.50
N GLY A 153 -5.91 30.60 10.22
CA GLY A 153 -5.32 31.48 11.22
C GLY A 153 -4.31 32.47 10.65
N ILE A 154 -3.84 33.35 11.53
CA ILE A 154 -2.87 34.42 11.24
C ILE A 154 -1.65 34.26 12.13
N TYR A 155 -0.47 34.64 11.63
CA TYR A 155 0.74 34.71 12.46
C TYR A 155 0.85 36.08 13.08
N ARG A 156 0.72 36.17 14.40
CA ARG A 156 0.76 37.43 15.15
C ARG A 156 1.68 37.27 16.35
N THR A 157 2.84 37.89 16.27
CA THR A 157 3.90 37.80 17.29
C THR A 157 3.70 38.91 18.31
N GLU A 158 3.78 38.55 19.60
CA GLU A 158 3.85 39.53 20.67
C GLU A 158 5.23 40.20 20.67
N ILE A 159 5.22 41.52 20.58
CA ILE A 159 6.39 42.33 20.84
C ILE A 159 6.51 42.41 22.34
N LYS A 160 7.40 41.59 22.88
CA LYS A 160 7.93 41.86 24.21
C LYS A 160 8.57 43.24 24.10
N SER A 161 7.99 44.23 24.78
CA SER A 161 8.70 45.46 25.07
C SER A 161 10.06 45.00 25.60
N SER A 162 11.15 45.35 24.93
CA SER A 162 12.45 45.17 25.55
C SER A 162 12.31 45.80 26.93
N ASP A 163 12.47 45.01 28.00
CA ASP A 163 12.66 45.51 29.36
C ASP A 163 13.50 46.77 29.23
N GLU A 164 13.10 47.88 29.85
CA GLU A 164 13.81 49.16 29.77
C GLU A 164 15.31 48.90 29.87
N LYS A 165 15.99 48.80 28.71
CA LYS A 165 17.37 48.38 28.69
C LYS A 165 18.12 49.56 29.24
N ASP A 166 18.54 49.44 30.50
CA ASP A 166 19.35 50.45 31.14
C ASP A 166 20.63 50.57 30.33
N ILE A 167 20.75 51.65 29.56
CA ILE A 167 21.93 51.94 28.75
C ILE A 167 23.20 51.98 29.61
N ARG A 168 23.08 52.17 30.93
CA ARG A 168 24.20 52.11 31.87
C ARG A 168 24.76 50.69 32.02
N ASN A 169 23.91 49.67 31.90
CA ASN A 169 24.24 48.26 32.16
C ASN A 169 24.32 47.40 30.89
N ASP A 170 23.72 47.83 29.76
CA ASP A 170 23.82 47.15 28.46
C ASP A 170 24.97 47.72 27.62
N LYS A 171 26.12 47.04 27.67
CA LYS A 171 27.35 47.43 26.95
C LYS A 171 27.15 47.54 25.44
N GLU A 172 26.43 46.61 24.82
CA GLU A 172 26.21 46.62 23.37
C GLU A 172 25.30 47.79 22.96
N LEU A 173 24.25 48.06 23.74
CA LEU A 173 23.37 49.19 23.52
C LEU A 173 24.13 50.52 23.66
N PHE A 174 24.94 50.67 24.71
CA PHE A 174 25.76 51.85 24.92
C PHE A 174 26.71 52.07 23.74
N GLU A 175 27.47 51.06 23.33
CA GLU A 175 28.41 51.15 22.21
C GLU A 175 27.72 51.57 20.90
N LYS A 176 26.53 51.02 20.62
CA LYS A 176 25.74 51.37 19.43
C LYS A 176 25.25 52.82 19.47
N VAL A 177 24.71 53.27 20.60
CA VAL A 177 24.21 54.65 20.78
C VAL A 177 25.36 55.65 20.73
N ALA A 178 26.44 55.37 21.45
CA ALA A 178 27.66 56.18 21.51
C ALA A 178 28.29 56.31 20.12
N SER A 179 28.39 55.21 19.37
CA SER A 179 28.89 55.21 17.99
C SER A 179 28.05 56.09 17.08
N ASN A 180 26.72 56.00 17.15
CA ASN A 180 25.84 56.81 16.30
C ASN A 180 25.92 58.31 16.64
N LYS A 181 26.02 58.65 17.92
CA LYS A 181 26.19 60.04 18.35
C LYS A 181 27.54 60.59 17.91
N PHE A 182 28.63 59.82 18.05
CA PHE A 182 29.94 60.21 17.54
C PHE A 182 29.91 60.45 16.03
N THR A 183 29.26 59.59 15.25
CA THR A 183 29.14 59.78 13.79
C THR A 183 28.43 61.09 13.43
N ARG A 184 27.38 61.46 14.19
CA ARG A 184 26.66 62.74 14.00
C ARG A 184 27.52 63.93 14.40
N TYR A 185 28.18 63.85 15.56
CA TYR A 185 29.12 64.86 16.03
C TYR A 185 30.25 65.08 15.02
N ASN A 186 30.92 64.01 14.61
CA ASN A 186 31.99 64.07 13.62
C ASN A 186 31.49 64.61 12.26
N SER A 187 30.28 64.26 11.85
CA SER A 187 29.65 64.86 10.65
C SER A 187 29.34 66.34 10.81
N SER A 188 28.98 66.81 12.01
CA SER A 188 28.68 68.23 12.27
C SER A 188 29.93 69.12 12.33
N LEU A 189 31.11 68.53 12.57
CA LEU A 189 32.38 69.23 12.52
C LEU A 189 32.91 69.39 11.07
N LYS A 190 32.42 68.58 10.12
CA LYS A 190 32.82 68.70 8.71
C LYS A 190 32.43 70.07 8.17
N GLY A 191 33.43 70.85 7.76
CA GLY A 191 33.26 72.20 7.21
C GLY A 191 33.62 73.34 8.18
N GLN A 192 34.02 73.05 9.42
CA GLN A 192 34.57 74.05 10.33
C GLN A 192 36.08 74.25 10.07
N GLU A 193 36.58 75.48 10.18
CA GLU A 193 37.99 75.84 9.89
C GLU A 193 39.02 75.03 10.70
N ASN A 194 38.63 74.53 11.87
CA ASN A 194 39.51 73.79 12.79
C ASN A 194 39.32 72.25 12.71
N TYR A 195 38.50 71.75 11.80
CA TYR A 195 38.26 70.30 11.67
C TYR A 195 39.25 69.65 10.70
N THR A 196 40.05 68.72 11.22
CA THR A 196 40.87 67.84 10.39
C THR A 196 40.28 66.44 10.37
N ASP A 197 39.83 65.98 9.20
CA ASP A 197 39.27 64.62 9.07
C ASP A 197 40.36 63.58 9.43
N PRO A 198 40.07 62.59 10.29
CA PRO A 198 41.07 61.59 10.66
C PRO A 198 41.53 60.78 9.44
N LYS A 199 42.73 61.08 8.93
CA LYS A 199 43.27 60.50 7.68
C LYS A 199 43.52 58.98 7.73
N SER A 200 43.42 58.34 8.90
CA SER A 200 43.59 56.89 9.06
C SER A 200 42.51 56.27 9.95
N LYS A 201 42.17 55.00 9.69
CA LYS A 201 41.23 54.22 10.51
C LYS A 201 41.65 54.15 11.98
N LYS A 202 42.95 54.18 12.28
CA LYS A 202 43.49 54.18 13.66
C LYS A 202 43.18 55.49 14.38
N LEU A 203 43.38 56.63 13.72
CA LEU A 203 43.08 57.94 14.29
C LEU A 203 41.58 58.14 14.51
N TYR A 204 40.74 57.69 13.56
CA TYR A 204 39.29 57.72 13.70
C TYR A 204 38.81 56.89 14.89
N LYS A 205 39.37 55.69 15.05
CA LYS A 205 39.06 54.81 16.19
C LYS A 205 39.46 55.44 17.51
N HIS A 206 40.66 56.02 17.60
CA HIS A 206 41.13 56.67 18.82
C HIS A 206 40.32 57.92 19.18
N ALA A 207 39.98 58.75 18.19
CA ALA A 207 39.11 59.92 18.39
C ALA A 207 37.70 59.52 18.84
N LYS A 208 37.15 58.43 18.27
CA LYS A 208 35.87 57.86 18.69
C LYS A 208 35.92 57.37 20.13
N GLU A 209 36.94 56.61 20.50
CA GLU A 209 37.09 56.07 21.87
C GLU A 209 37.21 57.20 22.89
N LYS A 210 38.09 58.18 22.65
CA LYS A 210 38.28 59.34 23.50
C LYS A 210 36.98 60.17 23.65
N TRP A 211 36.29 60.45 22.54
CA TRP A 211 35.03 61.20 22.58
C TRP A 211 33.93 60.43 23.35
N ILE A 212 33.82 59.11 23.15
CA ILE A 212 32.85 58.29 23.87
C ILE A 212 33.13 58.27 25.38
N GLU A 213 34.41 58.23 25.77
CA GLU A 213 34.84 58.27 27.18
C GLU A 213 34.52 59.62 27.83
N GLU A 214 34.88 60.74 27.18
CA GLU A 214 34.62 62.09 27.65
C GLU A 214 33.12 62.42 27.73
N ASN A 215 32.30 61.84 26.85
CA ASN A 215 30.86 62.14 26.75
C ASN A 215 29.98 61.02 27.32
N ARG A 216 30.55 60.06 28.06
CA ARG A 216 29.84 58.86 28.54
C ARG A 216 28.56 59.17 29.31
N GLU A 217 28.65 60.02 30.34
CA GLU A 217 27.49 60.37 31.18
C GLU A 217 26.45 61.20 30.42
N GLU A 218 26.88 62.04 29.46
CA GLU A 218 25.96 62.78 28.60
C GLU A 218 25.23 61.86 27.61
N ILE A 219 25.93 60.88 27.04
CA ILE A 219 25.35 59.84 26.16
C ILE A 219 24.27 59.06 26.93
N ILE A 220 24.54 58.68 28.18
CA ILE A 220 23.59 57.99 29.07
C ILE A 220 22.39 58.91 29.37
N LYS A 221 22.64 60.14 29.84
CA LYS A 221 21.59 61.09 30.26
C LYS A 221 20.67 61.51 29.11
N SER A 222 21.20 61.63 27.90
CA SER A 222 20.45 62.03 26.71
C SER A 222 19.83 60.87 25.95
N TYR A 223 20.10 59.63 26.36
CA TYR A 223 19.38 58.48 25.83
C TYR A 223 17.95 58.48 26.35
N LYS A 224 17.00 58.67 25.44
CA LYS A 224 15.58 58.46 25.71
C LYS A 224 15.21 57.10 25.13
N PRO A 225 14.78 56.11 25.95
CA PRO A 225 14.21 54.88 25.44
C PRO A 225 13.14 55.24 24.43
N ARG A 226 13.17 54.63 23.23
CA ARG A 226 12.27 55.03 22.15
C ARG A 226 10.82 54.63 22.35
N ASN A 227 10.48 53.98 23.47
CA ASN A 227 9.15 53.50 23.73
C ASN A 227 8.38 54.55 24.53
N LYS A 228 7.92 55.61 23.85
CA LYS A 228 6.60 56.16 24.24
C LYS A 228 5.65 54.97 24.19
N LYS A 229 4.86 54.75 25.25
CA LYS A 229 3.75 53.78 25.31
C LYS A 229 3.17 53.52 23.91
N THR A 230 3.62 52.46 23.25
CA THR A 230 2.86 51.86 22.17
C THR A 230 1.98 50.86 22.87
N ASP A 231 0.75 51.25 23.19
CA ASP A 231 -0.26 50.34 23.74
C ASP A 231 -0.48 49.12 22.80
N MET A 232 -0.06 49.24 21.53
CA MET A 232 0.00 48.16 20.55
C MET A 232 1.18 47.21 20.82
N LYS A 233 0.86 45.99 21.26
CA LYS A 233 1.82 44.97 21.72
C LYS A 233 2.23 43.94 20.66
N TYR A 234 1.73 44.01 19.43
CA TYR A 234 1.90 42.91 18.46
C TYR A 234 2.32 43.40 17.07
N CYS A 235 2.90 42.48 16.29
CA CYS A 235 3.26 42.68 14.88
C CYS A 235 3.02 41.40 14.07
N PHE A 236 2.84 41.52 12.76
CA PHE A 236 2.68 40.40 11.82
C PHE A 236 4.05 39.85 11.33
N THR A 237 5.14 39.98 12.11
CA THR A 237 6.51 39.80 11.56
C THR A 237 6.71 38.49 10.78
N THR A 238 7.31 38.60 9.60
CA THR A 238 7.84 37.46 8.83
C THR A 238 9.26 37.11 9.29
N THR A 239 9.43 36.84 10.57
CA THR A 239 10.68 36.25 11.07
C THR A 239 10.49 34.74 11.15
N LYS A 240 10.96 34.01 10.12
CA LYS A 240 11.05 32.53 10.11
C LYS A 240 9.74 31.77 10.43
N THR A 241 8.56 32.32 10.15
CA THR A 241 7.32 31.50 10.18
C THR A 241 7.52 30.31 9.24
N ILE A 242 6.98 29.15 9.61
CA ILE A 242 7.20 27.94 8.82
C ILE A 242 6.76 28.16 7.38
N ALA A 243 5.63 28.83 7.17
CA ALA A 243 5.12 29.14 5.84
C ALA A 243 6.05 30.00 4.96
N ALA A 244 7.00 30.74 5.54
CA ALA A 244 7.98 31.55 4.82
C ALA A 244 9.26 30.77 4.42
N LYS A 245 9.43 29.52 4.87
CA LYS A 245 10.59 28.68 4.52
C LYS A 245 10.40 28.06 3.12
N SER A 246 11.42 28.11 2.27
CA SER A 246 11.47 27.29 1.05
C SER A 246 11.42 25.82 1.45
N ASN A 247 10.42 25.06 0.99
CA ASN A 247 10.09 23.66 1.37
C ASN A 247 9.22 23.46 2.61
N SER A 248 8.63 24.53 3.16
CA SER A 248 7.72 24.46 4.32
C SER A 248 6.56 23.48 4.15
N TYR A 249 5.99 23.44 2.95
CA TYR A 249 4.90 22.52 2.61
C TYR A 249 5.35 21.06 2.61
N GLN A 250 6.50 20.77 1.98
CA GLN A 250 7.02 19.42 1.94
C GLN A 250 7.40 18.94 3.35
N ASP A 251 8.01 19.79 4.18
CA ASP A 251 8.31 19.47 5.58
C ASP A 251 7.03 19.20 6.38
N TYR A 252 6.01 20.05 6.23
CA TYR A 252 4.71 19.90 6.87
C TYR A 252 4.05 18.57 6.49
N GLN A 253 3.95 18.29 5.19
CA GLN A 253 3.36 17.05 4.68
C GLN A 253 4.13 15.81 5.16
N ASN A 254 5.46 15.88 5.26
CA ASN A 254 6.29 14.80 5.78
C ASN A 254 6.03 14.54 7.26
N LYS A 255 5.96 15.59 8.07
CA LYS A 255 5.73 15.49 9.52
C LYS A 255 4.30 15.04 9.82
N LEU A 256 3.32 15.54 9.08
CA LEU A 256 1.93 15.10 9.15
C LEU A 256 1.82 13.61 8.81
N PHE A 257 2.49 13.16 7.74
CA PHE A 257 2.55 11.73 7.42
C PHE A 257 3.15 10.90 8.55
N ASN A 258 4.30 11.31 9.10
CA ASN A 258 4.96 10.57 10.18
C ASN A 258 4.11 10.52 11.45
N PHE A 259 3.42 11.61 11.78
CA PHE A 259 2.46 11.67 12.88
C PHE A 259 1.31 10.66 12.66
N CYS A 260 0.65 10.73 11.50
CA CYS A 260 -0.47 9.86 11.17
C CYS A 260 -0.06 8.37 11.05
N LYS A 261 1.15 8.08 10.57
CA LYS A 261 1.65 6.70 10.38
C LYS A 261 1.66 5.93 11.69
N GLU A 262 2.03 6.58 12.80
CA GLU A 262 2.08 5.94 14.10
C GLU A 262 0.75 5.99 14.87
N HIS A 263 -0.22 6.76 14.38
CA HIS A 263 -1.49 7.00 15.04
C HIS A 263 -2.37 5.75 15.09
N LYS A 264 -2.91 5.43 16.27
CA LYS A 264 -3.75 4.24 16.50
C LYS A 264 -4.95 4.17 15.56
N PHE A 265 -5.66 5.28 15.39
CA PHE A 265 -6.80 5.38 14.47
C PHE A 265 -6.45 4.93 13.04
N ILE A 266 -5.30 5.37 12.50
CA ILE A 266 -4.88 5.03 11.14
C ILE A 266 -4.53 3.55 11.01
N LYS A 267 -3.85 2.98 12.01
CA LYS A 267 -3.53 1.56 12.07
C LYS A 267 -4.80 0.69 12.06
N GLU A 268 -5.80 1.05 12.87
CA GLU A 268 -7.10 0.35 12.88
C GLU A 268 -7.89 0.54 11.59
N LEU A 269 -7.89 1.74 11.02
CA LEU A 269 -8.55 2.02 9.74
C LEU A 269 -7.98 1.16 8.60
N CYS A 270 -6.64 1.08 8.51
CA CYS A 270 -5.97 0.21 7.53
C CYS A 270 -6.22 -1.28 7.78
N LYS A 271 -6.32 -1.71 9.05
CA LYS A 271 -6.66 -3.08 9.41
C LYS A 271 -8.07 -3.45 8.93
N LYS A 272 -9.08 -2.62 9.23
CA LYS A 272 -10.46 -2.84 8.74
C LYS A 272 -10.53 -2.83 7.21
N ALA A 273 -9.80 -1.93 6.55
CA ALA A 273 -9.70 -1.92 5.10
C ALA A 273 -9.04 -3.20 4.54
N THR A 274 -8.03 -3.73 5.24
CA THR A 274 -7.36 -5.01 4.90
C THR A 274 -8.31 -6.20 5.02
N GLU A 275 -9.10 -6.25 6.10
CA GLU A 275 -10.11 -7.30 6.32
C GLU A 275 -11.16 -7.32 5.20
N ILE A 276 -11.68 -6.15 4.81
CA ILE A 276 -12.65 -5.99 3.71
C ILE A 276 -12.02 -6.37 2.37
N ARG A 277 -10.76 -6.01 2.15
CA ARG A 277 -10.08 -6.25 0.87
C ARG A 277 -9.65 -7.71 0.70
N GLY A 278 -9.34 -8.40 1.81
CA GLY A 278 -8.66 -9.70 1.79
C GLY A 278 -7.17 -9.62 1.43
N GLU A 279 -6.63 -8.41 1.28
CA GLU A 279 -5.21 -8.15 1.02
C GLU A 279 -4.74 -6.94 1.83
N GLU A 280 -3.46 -6.90 2.17
CA GLU A 280 -2.86 -5.81 2.96
C GLU A 280 -3.08 -4.44 2.32
N VAL A 281 -3.63 -3.51 3.13
CA VAL A 281 -3.81 -2.09 2.83
C VAL A 281 -2.79 -1.30 3.65
N GLU A 282 -1.89 -0.61 2.97
CA GLU A 282 -0.80 0.15 3.58
C GLU A 282 -1.12 1.64 3.71
N PHE A 283 -0.63 2.26 4.78
CA PHE A 283 -0.59 3.71 4.91
C PHE A 283 0.68 4.27 4.27
N VAL A 284 0.54 4.96 3.14
CA VAL A 284 1.66 5.43 2.31
C VAL A 284 1.74 6.95 2.28
N LYS A 285 2.95 7.46 2.06
CA LYS A 285 3.18 8.91 1.93
C LYS A 285 2.73 9.42 0.56
N ASN A 286 3.11 8.69 -0.49
CA ASN A 286 2.77 8.96 -1.87
C ASN A 286 2.16 7.70 -2.46
N SER A 287 1.08 7.85 -3.23
CA SER A 287 0.49 6.72 -3.95
C SER A 287 1.49 6.23 -5.00
N THR A 288 1.86 4.95 -4.97
CA THR A 288 2.67 4.32 -6.03
C THR A 288 1.79 3.85 -7.20
N GLU A 289 0.49 3.75 -6.97
CA GLU A 289 -0.52 3.47 -7.98
C GLU A 289 -0.71 4.71 -8.88
N LYS A 290 -0.23 4.60 -10.13
CA LYS A 290 -0.40 5.64 -11.15
C LYS A 290 -1.89 5.79 -11.48
N VAL A 291 -2.47 6.93 -11.11
CA VAL A 291 -3.85 7.29 -11.47
C VAL A 291 -3.97 7.77 -12.94
N TYR A 292 -2.84 8.15 -13.55
CA TYR A 292 -2.70 8.68 -14.91
C TYR A 292 -1.39 8.17 -15.53
N ASP A 293 -1.06 8.53 -16.77
CA ASP A 293 0.14 8.05 -17.50
C ASP A 293 1.51 8.26 -16.79
N GLY A 294 1.56 9.07 -15.74
CA GLY A 294 2.74 9.32 -14.92
C GLY A 294 3.77 10.26 -15.55
N LYS A 295 3.39 11.00 -16.61
CA LYS A 295 4.27 11.97 -17.30
C LYS A 295 4.10 13.40 -16.77
N SER A 296 2.90 13.76 -16.32
CA SER A 296 2.57 15.09 -15.78
C SER A 296 3.28 15.37 -14.44
N LYS A 297 3.81 16.58 -14.30
CA LYS A 297 4.67 16.98 -13.16
C LYS A 297 3.96 17.86 -12.13
N ASP A 298 2.89 18.56 -12.52
CA ASP A 298 2.10 19.42 -11.63
C ASP A 298 0.65 18.95 -11.48
N HIS A 299 0.02 19.27 -10.34
CA HIS A 299 -1.33 18.86 -9.97
C HIS A 299 -2.40 19.28 -11.00
N TYR A 300 -2.26 20.47 -11.60
CA TYR A 300 -3.19 20.94 -12.64
C TYR A 300 -3.09 20.10 -13.91
N GLU A 301 -1.87 19.82 -14.39
CA GLU A 301 -1.64 18.95 -15.54
C GLU A 301 -2.17 17.53 -15.29
N ILE A 302 -2.04 17.02 -14.06
CA ILE A 302 -2.58 15.72 -13.65
C ILE A 302 -4.11 15.72 -13.76
N LYS A 303 -4.78 16.75 -13.23
CA LYS A 303 -6.25 16.87 -13.30
C LYS A 303 -6.73 16.91 -14.74
N GLU A 304 -6.14 17.77 -15.57
CA GLU A 304 -6.50 17.88 -16.99
C GLU A 304 -6.22 16.58 -17.75
N THR A 305 -5.14 15.87 -17.41
CA THR A 305 -4.80 14.58 -18.04
C THR A 305 -5.84 13.52 -17.69
N ILE A 306 -6.24 13.42 -16.41
CA ILE A 306 -7.31 12.50 -15.98
C ILE A 306 -8.63 12.82 -16.71
N GLU A 307 -9.01 14.10 -16.81
CA GLU A 307 -10.23 14.51 -17.51
C GLU A 307 -10.18 14.16 -19.01
N ARG A 308 -9.04 14.40 -19.67
CA ARG A 308 -8.83 14.06 -21.08
C ARG A 308 -8.89 12.56 -21.32
N GLU A 309 -8.23 11.78 -20.46
CA GLU A 309 -8.23 10.31 -20.52
C GLU A 309 -9.65 9.76 -20.32
N ASN A 310 -10.41 10.26 -19.35
CA ASN A 310 -11.80 9.87 -19.13
C ASN A 310 -12.69 10.17 -20.35
N LYS A 311 -12.57 11.37 -20.94
CA LYS A 311 -13.31 11.74 -22.17
C LYS A 311 -12.95 10.84 -23.34
N ASN A 312 -11.68 10.42 -23.45
CA ASN A 312 -11.27 9.49 -24.50
C ASN A 312 -11.89 8.10 -24.30
N ILE A 313 -11.94 7.61 -23.05
CA ILE A 313 -12.59 6.33 -22.72
C ILE A 313 -14.09 6.40 -23.04
N GLU A 314 -14.79 7.48 -22.68
CA GLU A 314 -16.21 7.67 -23.03
C GLU A 314 -16.45 7.68 -24.53
N LYS A 315 -15.58 8.35 -25.30
CA LYS A 315 -15.67 8.34 -26.77
C LYS A 315 -15.49 6.94 -27.33
N LYS A 316 -14.56 6.15 -26.79
CA LYS A 316 -14.36 4.75 -27.19
C LYS A 316 -15.61 3.92 -26.89
N ILE A 317 -16.19 4.07 -25.70
CA ILE A 317 -17.44 3.39 -25.30
C ILE A 317 -18.57 3.74 -26.27
N LEU A 318 -18.80 5.02 -26.55
CA LEU A 318 -19.83 5.49 -27.49
C LEU A 318 -19.64 4.92 -28.91
N LYS A 319 -18.40 4.75 -29.34
CA LYS A 319 -18.04 4.18 -30.64
C LYS A 319 -17.94 2.65 -30.64
N ARG A 320 -18.17 1.99 -29.51
CA ARG A 320 -17.95 0.54 -29.31
C ARG A 320 -16.54 0.08 -29.68
N GLU A 321 -15.56 0.94 -29.42
CA GLU A 321 -14.14 0.61 -29.57
C GLU A 321 -13.66 -0.20 -28.35
N PRO A 322 -12.75 -1.17 -28.53
CA PRO A 322 -12.22 -1.96 -27.43
C PRO A 322 -11.46 -1.07 -26.44
N LEU A 323 -11.69 -1.32 -25.14
CA LEU A 323 -10.95 -0.72 -24.04
C LEU A 323 -9.87 -1.67 -23.57
N THR A 324 -8.71 -1.15 -23.20
CA THR A 324 -7.72 -1.91 -22.44
C THR A 324 -8.23 -2.21 -21.04
N GLU A 325 -7.68 -3.23 -20.38
CA GLU A 325 -8.03 -3.58 -18.99
C GLU A 325 -7.88 -2.38 -18.03
N ILE A 326 -6.86 -1.55 -18.24
CA ILE A 326 -6.61 -0.33 -17.45
C ILE A 326 -7.69 0.72 -17.69
N GLU A 327 -8.11 0.93 -18.95
CA GLU A 327 -9.19 1.85 -19.30
C GLU A 327 -10.52 1.39 -18.70
N MET A 328 -10.79 0.08 -18.70
CA MET A 328 -11.94 -0.52 -18.04
C MET A 328 -11.97 -0.19 -16.54
N TYR A 329 -10.89 -0.48 -15.80
CA TYR A 329 -10.85 -0.18 -14.36
C TYR A 329 -10.95 1.32 -14.07
N ARG A 330 -10.37 2.18 -14.90
CA ARG A 330 -10.51 3.63 -14.77
C ARG A 330 -11.95 4.08 -14.91
N TYR A 331 -12.68 3.51 -15.88
CA TYR A 331 -14.10 3.83 -16.07
C TYR A 331 -14.97 3.31 -14.92
N ILE A 332 -14.75 2.08 -14.46
CA ILE A 332 -15.42 1.51 -13.27
C ILE A 332 -15.20 2.42 -12.06
N ARG A 333 -13.96 2.82 -11.81
CA ARG A 333 -13.59 3.74 -10.72
C ARG A 333 -14.31 5.09 -10.84
N LYS A 334 -14.46 5.63 -12.06
CA LYS A 334 -15.18 6.88 -12.30
C LYS A 334 -16.67 6.70 -11.98
N ARG A 335 -17.32 5.71 -12.58
CA ARG A 335 -18.76 5.43 -12.42
C ARG A 335 -19.13 5.18 -10.96
N ASN A 336 -18.36 4.35 -10.27
CA ASN A 336 -18.60 4.07 -8.86
C ASN A 336 -18.40 5.30 -7.98
N ARG A 337 -17.46 6.20 -8.32
CA ARG A 337 -17.31 7.49 -7.61
C ARG A 337 -18.54 8.37 -7.79
N GLU A 338 -19.06 8.47 -9.00
CA GLU A 338 -20.25 9.26 -9.32
C GLU A 338 -21.46 8.73 -8.55
N LYS A 339 -21.68 7.42 -8.62
CA LYS A 339 -22.74 6.74 -7.87
C LYS A 339 -22.63 6.95 -6.36
N LEU A 340 -21.45 6.71 -5.78
CA LEU A 340 -21.23 6.91 -4.33
C LEU A 340 -21.45 8.37 -3.91
N LYS A 341 -21.14 9.33 -4.78
CA LYS A 341 -21.37 10.75 -4.52
C LYS A 341 -22.86 11.08 -4.58
N GLU A 342 -23.59 10.58 -5.58
CA GLU A 342 -25.04 10.74 -5.68
C GLU A 342 -25.72 10.14 -4.44
N GLU A 343 -25.40 8.89 -4.09
CA GLU A 343 -25.88 8.22 -2.88
C GLU A 343 -25.61 9.06 -1.63
N PHE A 344 -24.39 9.60 -1.48
CA PHE A 344 -24.05 10.47 -0.34
C PHE A 344 -24.84 11.78 -0.29
N MET A 345 -25.12 12.40 -1.43
CA MET A 345 -25.88 13.65 -1.51
C MET A 345 -27.38 13.45 -1.24
N GLU A 346 -27.89 12.24 -1.48
CA GLU A 346 -29.28 11.89 -1.20
C GLU A 346 -29.53 11.64 0.28
N LEU A 347 -28.53 11.11 1.01
CA LEU A 347 -28.63 10.79 2.44
C LEU A 347 -29.26 11.91 3.25
N ASP A 348 -30.23 11.53 4.08
CA ASP A 348 -30.65 12.35 5.21
C ASP A 348 -29.79 12.11 6.46
N LYS A 349 -30.14 12.81 7.54
CA LYS A 349 -29.37 12.82 8.78
C LYS A 349 -29.47 11.48 9.51
N GLU A 350 -30.64 10.88 9.53
CA GLU A 350 -30.93 9.61 10.19
C GLU A 350 -30.20 8.46 9.47
N GLU A 351 -30.36 8.36 8.15
CA GLU A 351 -29.68 7.38 7.30
C GLU A 351 -28.16 7.47 7.43
N TRP A 352 -27.62 8.70 7.40
CA TRP A 352 -26.19 8.93 7.55
C TRP A 352 -25.66 8.45 8.91
N ARG A 353 -26.41 8.68 10.00
CA ARG A 353 -26.04 8.19 11.34
C ARG A 353 -26.12 6.67 11.42
N GLU A 354 -27.10 6.05 10.79
CA GLU A 354 -27.23 4.59 10.75
C GLU A 354 -26.04 3.91 10.04
N LEU A 355 -25.48 4.54 9.01
CA LEU A 355 -24.31 4.00 8.30
C LEU A 355 -23.08 3.81 9.20
N PHE A 356 -22.90 4.64 10.23
CA PHE A 356 -21.83 4.44 11.22
C PHE A 356 -22.05 3.23 12.13
N ASN A 357 -23.30 2.85 12.33
CA ASN A 357 -23.69 1.72 13.17
C ASN A 357 -23.78 0.41 12.37
N LYS A 358 -23.88 0.51 11.04
CA LYS A 358 -23.95 -0.64 10.15
C LYS A 358 -22.61 -1.37 10.16
N LYS A 359 -22.60 -2.59 10.71
CA LYS A 359 -21.45 -3.48 10.56
C LYS A 359 -21.27 -3.77 9.07
N ILE A 360 -20.12 -3.37 8.54
CA ILE A 360 -19.73 -3.78 7.19
C ILE A 360 -19.55 -5.29 7.23
N GLU A 361 -20.32 -5.99 6.41
CA GLU A 361 -20.34 -7.44 6.41
C GLU A 361 -18.91 -7.97 6.20
N THR A 362 -18.45 -8.85 7.09
CA THR A 362 -17.16 -9.55 6.97
C THR A 362 -17.09 -10.49 5.77
N LYS A 363 -18.17 -10.58 4.97
CA LYS A 363 -18.27 -11.31 3.70
C LYS A 363 -18.23 -10.39 2.47
N PHE A 364 -17.92 -9.10 2.63
CA PHE A 364 -17.71 -8.24 1.47
C PHE A 364 -16.45 -8.71 0.72
N ASP A 365 -16.64 -9.42 -0.39
CA ASP A 365 -15.55 -9.84 -1.26
C ASP A 365 -15.27 -8.72 -2.29
N PHE A 366 -14.25 -7.92 -1.97
CA PHE A 366 -13.80 -6.81 -2.82
C PHE A 366 -13.43 -7.26 -4.24
N ASN A 367 -12.84 -8.47 -4.38
CA ASN A 367 -12.47 -9.00 -5.68
C ASN A 367 -13.71 -9.44 -6.47
N ALA A 368 -14.67 -10.09 -5.82
CA ALA A 368 -15.94 -10.45 -6.44
C ALA A 368 -16.71 -9.20 -6.91
N LYS A 369 -16.71 -8.11 -6.13
CA LYS A 369 -17.32 -6.84 -6.52
C LYS A 369 -16.67 -6.26 -7.78
N ILE A 370 -15.34 -6.17 -7.80
CA ILE A 370 -14.61 -5.67 -8.97
C ILE A 370 -14.88 -6.54 -10.20
N GLN A 371 -14.85 -7.87 -10.03
CA GLN A 371 -15.16 -8.79 -11.13
C GLN A 371 -16.58 -8.58 -11.64
N HIS A 372 -17.56 -8.45 -10.76
CA HIS A 372 -18.95 -8.19 -11.15
C HIS A 372 -19.09 -6.87 -11.91
N ASP A 373 -18.49 -5.78 -11.42
CA ASP A 373 -18.53 -4.47 -12.10
C ASP A 373 -17.84 -4.53 -13.46
N TYR A 374 -16.71 -5.23 -13.54
CA TYR A 374 -15.98 -5.44 -14.79
C TYR A 374 -16.85 -6.19 -15.80
N ILE A 375 -17.48 -7.27 -15.39
CA ILE A 375 -18.37 -8.08 -16.23
C ILE A 375 -19.57 -7.26 -16.70
N ALA A 376 -20.21 -6.54 -15.79
CA ALA A 376 -21.37 -5.70 -16.10
C ALA A 376 -21.01 -4.63 -17.15
N LEU A 377 -19.89 -3.93 -16.95
CA LEU A 377 -19.40 -2.95 -17.91
C LEU A 377 -18.99 -3.60 -19.24
N ALA A 378 -18.29 -4.72 -19.21
CA ALA A 378 -17.86 -5.42 -20.41
C ALA A 378 -19.05 -5.84 -21.29
N LYS A 379 -20.17 -6.25 -20.66
CA LYS A 379 -21.43 -6.55 -21.35
C LYS A 379 -22.09 -5.28 -21.91
N GLU A 380 -22.16 -4.22 -21.12
CA GLU A 380 -22.74 -2.92 -21.53
C GLU A 380 -22.06 -2.34 -22.77
N ILE A 381 -20.73 -2.44 -22.86
CA ILE A 381 -19.95 -1.88 -23.97
C ILE A 381 -19.69 -2.87 -25.11
N GLU A 382 -20.29 -4.07 -25.04
CA GLU A 382 -20.08 -5.17 -25.99
C GLU A 382 -18.57 -5.51 -26.18
N TYR A 383 -17.81 -5.61 -25.09
CA TYR A 383 -16.37 -5.85 -25.16
C TYR A 383 -16.05 -7.22 -25.78
N LYS A 384 -15.64 -7.20 -27.04
CA LYS A 384 -15.49 -8.39 -27.90
C LYS A 384 -14.61 -9.49 -27.32
N GLU A 385 -13.49 -9.15 -26.68
CA GLU A 385 -12.59 -10.16 -26.10
C GLU A 385 -13.23 -10.88 -24.90
N TYR A 386 -13.97 -10.16 -24.05
CA TYR A 386 -14.69 -10.77 -22.93
C TYR A 386 -15.84 -11.63 -23.42
N LEU A 387 -16.63 -11.14 -24.38
CA LEU A 387 -17.73 -11.90 -24.97
C LEU A 387 -17.22 -13.21 -25.61
N LYS A 388 -16.09 -13.16 -26.31
CA LYS A 388 -15.45 -14.35 -26.89
C LYS A 388 -15.03 -15.36 -25.81
N LEU A 389 -14.44 -14.89 -24.71
CA LEU A 389 -14.07 -15.76 -23.58
C LEU A 389 -15.31 -16.34 -22.87
N GLU A 390 -16.40 -15.59 -22.79
CA GLU A 390 -17.68 -16.05 -22.23
C GLU A 390 -18.32 -17.13 -23.13
N GLU A 391 -18.28 -16.95 -24.45
CA GLU A 391 -18.70 -17.94 -25.44
C GLU A 391 -17.86 -19.23 -25.37
N GLU A 392 -16.53 -19.11 -25.29
CA GLU A 392 -15.61 -20.25 -25.16
C GLU A 392 -15.86 -21.03 -23.86
N LYS A 393 -16.09 -20.33 -22.75
CA LYS A 393 -16.45 -20.96 -21.46
C LYS A 393 -17.79 -21.69 -21.54
N LEU A 394 -18.80 -21.08 -22.16
CA LEU A 394 -20.12 -21.68 -22.33
C LEU A 394 -20.04 -22.93 -23.22
N LYS A 395 -19.23 -22.87 -24.28
CA LYS A 395 -18.98 -24.01 -25.16
C LYS A 395 -18.33 -25.17 -24.40
N ALA A 396 -17.29 -24.90 -23.61
CA ALA A 396 -16.64 -25.92 -22.78
C ALA A 396 -17.58 -26.53 -21.73
N GLN A 397 -18.50 -25.75 -21.15
CA GLN A 397 -19.51 -26.25 -20.22
C GLN A 397 -20.53 -27.16 -20.91
N LYS A 398 -21.01 -26.79 -22.10
CA LYS A 398 -21.91 -27.65 -22.91
C LYS A 398 -21.23 -28.96 -23.30
N GLU A 399 -19.99 -28.89 -23.78
CA GLU A 399 -19.21 -30.09 -24.13
C GLU A 399 -19.02 -31.04 -22.93
N LYS A 400 -18.89 -30.48 -21.71
CA LYS A 400 -18.85 -31.27 -20.47
C LYS A 400 -20.20 -31.93 -20.16
N GLU A 401 -21.30 -31.20 -20.27
CA GLU A 401 -22.65 -31.72 -20.02
C GLU A 401 -23.04 -32.81 -21.02
N GLU A 402 -22.76 -32.59 -22.31
CA GLU A 402 -22.96 -33.59 -23.37
C GLU A 402 -22.15 -34.86 -23.10
N SER A 403 -20.89 -34.72 -22.69
CA SER A 403 -20.05 -35.87 -22.34
C SER A 403 -20.53 -36.60 -21.08
N ILE A 404 -21.17 -35.92 -20.12
CA ILE A 404 -21.79 -36.57 -18.96
C ILE A 404 -23.01 -37.40 -19.39
N ILE A 405 -23.81 -36.90 -20.33
CA ILE A 405 -24.98 -37.61 -20.87
C ILE A 405 -24.55 -38.85 -21.66
N GLU A 406 -23.53 -38.72 -22.51
CA GLU A 406 -23.00 -39.83 -23.30
C GLU A 406 -22.40 -40.92 -22.41
N ASN A 407 -21.65 -40.53 -21.37
CA ASN A 407 -21.11 -41.48 -20.39
C ASN A 407 -22.20 -42.20 -19.59
N LYS A 408 -23.36 -41.57 -19.33
CA LYS A 408 -24.49 -42.25 -18.68
C LYS A 408 -25.04 -43.38 -19.55
N LYS A 409 -25.14 -43.18 -20.87
CA LYS A 409 -25.57 -44.23 -21.82
C LYS A 409 -24.59 -45.39 -21.84
N ILE A 410 -23.29 -45.11 -21.91
CA ILE A 410 -22.23 -46.14 -21.85
C ILE A 410 -22.31 -46.94 -20.54
N ILE A 411 -22.60 -46.29 -19.41
CA ILE A 411 -22.77 -46.96 -18.11
C ILE A 411 -24.02 -47.86 -18.08
N GLU A 412 -25.14 -47.45 -18.69
CA GLU A 412 -26.34 -48.28 -18.83
C GLU A 412 -26.09 -49.50 -19.72
N ASP A 413 -25.41 -49.32 -20.86
CA ASP A 413 -25.05 -50.41 -21.75
C ASP A 413 -24.10 -51.42 -21.09
N LEU A 414 -23.13 -50.95 -20.31
CA LEU A 414 -22.24 -51.80 -19.52
C LEU A 414 -23.01 -52.59 -18.46
N LYS A 415 -24.01 -51.99 -17.80
CA LYS A 415 -24.88 -52.69 -16.84
C LYS A 415 -25.72 -53.76 -17.54
N SER A 416 -26.30 -53.45 -18.69
CA SER A 416 -27.08 -54.39 -19.50
C SER A 416 -26.24 -55.60 -19.93
N GLN A 417 -25.07 -55.36 -20.51
CA GLN A 417 -24.17 -56.44 -20.93
C GLN A 417 -23.61 -57.25 -19.77
N LYS A 418 -23.37 -56.63 -18.61
CA LYS A 418 -22.97 -57.36 -17.40
C LYS A 418 -24.07 -58.30 -16.91
N ASN A 419 -25.32 -57.86 -16.96
CA ASN A 419 -26.47 -58.70 -16.59
C ASN A 419 -26.65 -59.86 -17.58
N GLU A 420 -26.57 -59.58 -18.88
CA GLU A 420 -26.65 -60.60 -19.93
C GLU A 420 -25.51 -61.64 -19.80
N LEU A 421 -24.28 -61.18 -19.56
CA LEU A 421 -23.14 -62.06 -19.32
C LEU A 421 -23.34 -62.94 -18.08
N GLN A 422 -23.95 -62.42 -17.03
CA GLN A 422 -24.23 -63.20 -15.81
C GLN A 422 -25.29 -64.26 -16.09
N GLN A 423 -26.38 -63.91 -16.77
CA GLN A 423 -27.43 -64.85 -17.15
C GLN A 423 -26.89 -66.01 -17.99
N VAL A 424 -26.05 -65.72 -19.00
CA VAL A 424 -25.45 -66.75 -19.85
C VAL A 424 -24.47 -67.65 -19.08
N LYS A 425 -23.76 -67.11 -18.06
CA LYS A 425 -22.92 -67.92 -17.16
C LYS A 425 -23.76 -68.86 -16.28
N ASP A 426 -24.89 -68.38 -15.75
CA ASP A 426 -25.78 -69.18 -14.92
C ASP A 426 -26.41 -70.32 -15.74
N GLU A 427 -26.82 -70.04 -16.98
CA GLU A 427 -27.28 -71.04 -17.93
C GLU A 427 -26.20 -72.08 -18.27
N LYS A 428 -24.95 -71.63 -18.47
CA LYS A 428 -23.80 -72.50 -18.70
C LYS A 428 -23.57 -73.45 -17.52
N GLU A 429 -23.62 -72.95 -16.29
CA GLU A 429 -23.47 -73.79 -15.09
C GLU A 429 -24.63 -74.77 -14.91
N ASN A 430 -25.86 -74.37 -15.26
CA ASN A 430 -26.98 -75.29 -15.28
C ASN A 430 -26.77 -76.44 -16.29
N ILE A 431 -26.30 -76.14 -17.52
CA ILE A 431 -25.97 -77.15 -18.52
C ILE A 431 -24.83 -78.08 -18.03
N ARG A 432 -23.78 -77.52 -17.41
CA ARG A 432 -22.71 -78.32 -16.78
C ARG A 432 -23.25 -79.24 -15.69
N GLY A 433 -24.10 -78.72 -14.81
CA GLY A 433 -24.76 -79.51 -13.78
C GLY A 433 -25.61 -80.65 -14.36
N GLN A 434 -26.31 -80.40 -15.47
CA GLN A 434 -27.06 -81.44 -16.19
C GLN A 434 -26.14 -82.49 -16.80
N ILE A 435 -25.03 -82.09 -17.42
CA ILE A 435 -24.00 -83.00 -17.94
C ILE A 435 -23.44 -83.86 -16.80
N THR A 436 -23.03 -83.27 -15.68
CA THR A 436 -22.48 -83.99 -14.52
C THR A 436 -23.49 -84.96 -13.92
N LYS A 437 -24.75 -84.55 -13.75
CA LYS A 437 -25.83 -85.42 -13.28
C LYS A 437 -26.04 -86.60 -14.23
N PHE A 438 -25.99 -86.34 -15.54
CA PHE A 438 -26.16 -87.36 -16.57
C PHE A 438 -25.00 -88.36 -16.58
N THR A 439 -23.75 -87.88 -16.49
CA THR A 439 -22.54 -88.72 -16.50
C THR A 439 -22.31 -89.51 -15.22
N ASN A 440 -22.84 -89.05 -14.09
CA ASN A 440 -22.72 -89.72 -12.79
C ASN A 440 -23.84 -90.73 -12.51
N THR A 441 -24.71 -91.03 -13.49
CA THR A 441 -25.69 -92.11 -13.32
C THR A 441 -25.03 -93.47 -13.52
N ASP A 442 -25.44 -94.47 -12.73
CA ASP A 442 -24.99 -95.88 -12.85
C ASP A 442 -25.17 -96.41 -14.29
N LYS A 443 -26.13 -95.85 -15.03
CA LYS A 443 -26.38 -96.17 -16.45
C LYS A 443 -25.24 -95.75 -17.38
N TRP A 444 -24.58 -94.62 -17.14
CA TRP A 444 -23.47 -94.15 -17.98
C TRP A 444 -22.15 -94.86 -17.67
N VAL A 445 -21.91 -95.14 -16.38
CA VAL A 445 -20.77 -95.97 -15.93
C VAL A 445 -20.84 -97.36 -16.55
N ASN A 446 -22.03 -97.97 -16.57
CA ASN A 446 -22.26 -99.27 -17.23
C ASN A 446 -22.04 -99.21 -18.75
N ILE A 447 -22.39 -98.10 -19.42
CA ILE A 447 -22.13 -97.91 -20.86
C ILE A 447 -20.62 -97.80 -21.14
N GLN A 448 -19.86 -97.02 -20.35
CA GLN A 448 -18.41 -96.92 -20.51
C GLN A 448 -17.69 -98.25 -20.25
N MET A 449 -18.15 -99.02 -19.28
CA MET A 449 -17.62 -100.34 -18.96
C MET A 449 -17.83 -101.32 -20.13
N LEU A 450 -19.00 -101.27 -20.78
CA LEU A 450 -19.35 -102.09 -21.95
C LEU A 450 -18.61 -101.66 -23.23
N GLU A 451 -18.42 -100.35 -23.44
CA GLU A 451 -17.68 -99.82 -24.59
C GLU A 451 -16.19 -100.19 -24.51
N LYS A 452 -15.63 -100.21 -23.30
CA LYS A 452 -14.27 -100.73 -23.03
C LYS A 452 -14.17 -102.23 -23.33
N ILE A 453 -15.16 -103.03 -22.91
CA ILE A 453 -15.24 -104.47 -23.23
C ILE A 453 -15.36 -104.71 -24.75
N TYR A 454 -16.10 -103.85 -25.48
CA TYR A 454 -16.27 -103.97 -26.93
C TYR A 454 -14.98 -103.60 -27.69
N ASN A 455 -14.28 -102.55 -27.27
CA ASN A 455 -13.03 -102.13 -27.90
C ASN A 455 -11.88 -103.09 -27.57
N GLU A 456 -11.81 -103.63 -26.35
CA GLU A 456 -10.84 -104.68 -25.97
C GLU A 456 -11.06 -105.99 -26.77
N LYS A 457 -12.30 -106.30 -27.18
CA LYS A 457 -12.61 -107.40 -28.11
C LYS A 457 -12.14 -107.15 -29.55
N SER A 458 -11.94 -105.90 -29.95
CA SER A 458 -11.50 -105.57 -31.31
C SER A 458 -9.98 -105.65 -31.52
N GLU A 459 -9.19 -105.64 -30.42
CA GLU A 459 -7.72 -105.75 -30.48
C GLU A 459 -7.17 -107.17 -30.22
N HIS A 460 -7.99 -108.13 -29.78
CA HIS A 460 -7.55 -109.52 -29.60
C HIS A 460 -7.90 -110.42 -30.81
N LYS A 461 -6.84 -110.76 -31.54
CA LYS A 461 -6.77 -111.68 -32.68
C LYS A 461 -7.33 -113.09 -32.41
N LYS A 462 -7.72 -113.73 -33.52
CA LYS A 462 -7.44 -115.13 -33.92
C LYS A 462 -6.91 -116.05 -32.80
N GLY A 463 -7.64 -117.13 -32.53
CA GLY A 463 -7.07 -118.36 -31.98
C GLY A 463 -7.94 -118.98 -30.89
N MET A 464 -8.46 -120.17 -31.19
CA MET A 464 -8.88 -121.27 -30.32
C MET A 464 -9.28 -120.98 -28.86
N PHE A 465 -10.55 -121.29 -28.59
CA PHE A 465 -11.18 -121.74 -27.32
C PHE A 465 -10.29 -121.74 -26.06
N ASP A 466 -10.70 -120.95 -25.05
CA ASP A 466 -11.20 -121.56 -23.82
C ASP A 466 -12.15 -120.63 -23.03
N SER A 467 -13.00 -121.30 -22.27
CA SER A 467 -14.12 -120.88 -21.43
C SER A 467 -13.98 -119.58 -20.60
N THR A 468 -14.92 -118.65 -20.81
CA THR A 468 -15.32 -117.59 -19.84
C THR A 468 -16.82 -117.32 -20.08
N PRO A 469 -17.65 -117.02 -19.06
CA PRO A 469 -19.10 -117.09 -19.18
C PRO A 469 -19.60 -116.14 -20.27
N MET A 470 -20.22 -116.71 -21.32
CA MET A 470 -21.07 -115.95 -22.21
C MET A 470 -22.21 -115.40 -21.35
N ILE A 471 -22.16 -114.09 -21.06
CA ILE A 471 -23.36 -113.37 -20.66
C ILE A 471 -24.32 -113.50 -21.84
N THR A 472 -25.27 -114.41 -21.75
CA THR A 472 -26.39 -114.54 -22.68
C THR A 472 -27.36 -113.39 -22.43
N THR A 473 -26.95 -112.17 -22.80
CA THR A 473 -27.93 -111.12 -23.05
C THR A 473 -28.75 -111.55 -24.26
N THR A 474 -30.06 -111.74 -24.07
CA THR A 474 -31.00 -111.95 -25.17
C THR A 474 -30.85 -110.83 -26.20
N LYS A 475 -31.06 -111.12 -27.49
CA LYS A 475 -30.96 -110.12 -28.58
C LYS A 475 -31.77 -108.84 -28.28
N GLU A 476 -32.92 -109.01 -27.63
CA GLU A 476 -33.78 -107.91 -27.17
C GLU A 476 -33.13 -107.03 -26.09
N ASN A 477 -32.40 -107.63 -25.14
CA ASN A 477 -31.65 -106.87 -24.13
C ASN A 477 -30.49 -106.08 -24.77
N TYR A 478 -29.80 -106.65 -25.75
CA TYR A 478 -28.75 -105.93 -26.49
C TYR A 478 -29.32 -104.76 -27.31
N GLU A 479 -30.42 -104.97 -28.04
CA GLU A 479 -31.08 -103.92 -28.82
C GLU A 479 -31.65 -102.80 -27.92
N TYR A 480 -32.19 -103.14 -26.75
CA TYR A 480 -32.65 -102.17 -25.75
C TYR A 480 -31.48 -101.34 -25.20
N ILE A 481 -30.36 -101.98 -24.84
CA ILE A 481 -29.15 -101.31 -24.36
C ILE A 481 -28.53 -100.43 -25.46
N PHE A 482 -28.49 -100.90 -26.71
CA PHE A 482 -27.97 -100.14 -27.86
C PHE A 482 -28.83 -98.91 -28.18
N ARG A 483 -30.17 -99.03 -28.13
CA ARG A 483 -31.07 -97.87 -28.27
C ARG A 483 -30.87 -96.86 -27.14
N MET A 484 -30.77 -97.33 -25.90
CA MET A 484 -30.47 -96.44 -24.77
C MET A 484 -29.11 -95.75 -24.92
N ALA A 485 -28.07 -96.44 -25.36
CA ALA A 485 -26.75 -95.86 -25.59
C ALA A 485 -26.77 -94.82 -26.72
N LYS A 486 -27.50 -95.08 -27.81
CA LYS A 486 -27.68 -94.16 -28.93
C LYS A 486 -28.46 -92.90 -28.55
N ASP A 487 -29.57 -93.07 -27.81
CA ASP A 487 -30.39 -91.95 -27.33
C ASP A 487 -29.64 -91.10 -26.30
N ASN A 488 -28.85 -91.74 -25.43
CA ASN A 488 -28.01 -91.04 -24.45
C ASN A 488 -26.82 -90.33 -25.11
N SER A 489 -26.22 -90.93 -26.14
CA SER A 489 -25.17 -90.28 -26.95
C SER A 489 -25.71 -89.05 -27.69
N SER A 490 -26.92 -89.14 -28.24
CA SER A 490 -27.61 -88.00 -28.88
C SER A 490 -27.92 -86.87 -27.88
N LYS A 491 -28.41 -87.20 -26.68
CA LYS A 491 -28.65 -86.22 -25.60
C LYS A 491 -27.36 -85.56 -25.11
N LEU A 492 -26.31 -86.34 -24.88
CA LEU A 492 -25.01 -85.81 -24.46
C LEU A 492 -24.40 -84.91 -25.55
N SER A 493 -24.53 -85.28 -26.82
CA SER A 493 -24.13 -84.45 -27.96
C SER A 493 -24.91 -83.12 -27.99
N SER A 494 -26.23 -83.16 -27.74
CA SER A 494 -27.05 -81.95 -27.66
C SER A 494 -26.63 -81.01 -26.52
N PHE A 495 -26.29 -81.54 -25.34
CA PHE A 495 -25.79 -80.73 -24.22
C PHE A 495 -24.39 -80.17 -24.48
N LYS A 496 -23.51 -80.93 -25.13
CA LYS A 496 -22.17 -80.47 -25.52
C LYS A 496 -22.25 -79.35 -26.57
N ASN A 497 -23.14 -79.46 -27.55
CA ASN A 497 -23.36 -78.40 -28.54
C ASN A 497 -23.92 -77.14 -27.89
N SER A 498 -24.91 -77.27 -27.02
CA SER A 498 -25.46 -76.13 -26.26
C SER A 498 -24.41 -75.48 -25.34
N LEU A 499 -23.54 -76.27 -24.73
CA LEU A 499 -22.41 -75.77 -23.94
C LEU A 499 -21.43 -74.96 -24.80
N ALA A 500 -21.08 -75.47 -25.99
CA ALA A 500 -20.19 -74.79 -26.93
C ALA A 500 -20.79 -73.46 -27.45
N GLU A 501 -22.09 -73.43 -27.74
CA GLU A 501 -22.82 -72.21 -28.11
C GLU A 501 -22.78 -71.16 -27.00
N LYS A 502 -23.00 -71.55 -25.73
CA LYS A 502 -22.91 -70.63 -24.59
C LYS A 502 -21.49 -70.15 -24.33
N GLU A 503 -20.49 -71.00 -24.57
CA GLU A 503 -19.07 -70.60 -24.49
C GLU A 503 -18.69 -69.57 -25.55
N PHE A 504 -19.16 -69.75 -26.78
CA PHE A 504 -19.00 -68.78 -27.85
C PHE A 504 -19.68 -67.44 -27.53
N LEU A 505 -20.91 -67.48 -27.01
CA LEU A 505 -21.65 -66.28 -26.62
C LEU A 505 -20.96 -65.50 -25.49
N ILE A 506 -20.41 -66.20 -24.49
CA ILE A 506 -19.63 -65.60 -23.40
C ILE A 506 -18.36 -64.93 -23.94
N ALA A 507 -17.68 -65.54 -24.91
CA ALA A 507 -16.48 -64.96 -25.52
C ALA A 507 -16.79 -63.63 -26.22
N ASN A 508 -17.86 -63.59 -27.03
CA ASN A 508 -18.30 -62.38 -27.73
C ASN A 508 -18.74 -61.28 -26.76
N LEU A 509 -19.50 -61.61 -25.71
CA LEU A 509 -19.94 -60.64 -24.70
C LEU A 509 -18.75 -60.07 -23.89
N LYS A 510 -17.75 -60.89 -23.57
CA LYS A 510 -16.52 -60.43 -22.91
C LYS A 510 -15.74 -59.45 -23.80
N GLU A 511 -15.58 -59.76 -25.08
CA GLU A 511 -14.89 -58.87 -26.01
C GLU A 511 -15.63 -57.53 -26.17
N LYS A 512 -16.97 -57.57 -26.27
CA LYS A 512 -17.81 -56.36 -26.35
C LYS A 512 -17.73 -55.53 -25.07
N TYR A 513 -17.76 -56.16 -23.90
CA TYR A 513 -17.62 -55.50 -22.60
C TYR A 513 -16.23 -54.85 -22.46
N GLN A 514 -15.17 -55.55 -22.86
CA GLN A 514 -13.80 -55.06 -22.78
C GLN A 514 -13.57 -53.85 -23.70
N ARG A 515 -14.09 -53.88 -24.94
CA ARG A 515 -14.04 -52.71 -25.84
C ARG A 515 -14.76 -51.49 -25.27
N LEU A 516 -15.93 -51.67 -24.65
CA LEU A 516 -16.68 -50.57 -24.02
C LEU A 516 -15.94 -50.00 -22.79
N GLU A 517 -15.28 -50.85 -22.02
CA GLU A 517 -14.47 -50.44 -20.88
C GLU A 517 -13.18 -49.71 -21.30
N GLU A 518 -12.57 -50.11 -22.42
CA GLU A 518 -11.44 -49.42 -23.05
C GLU A 518 -11.83 -48.03 -23.60
N ILE A 519 -12.99 -47.90 -24.25
CA ILE A 519 -13.53 -46.60 -24.71
C ILE A 519 -13.77 -45.67 -23.51
N LYS A 520 -14.47 -46.17 -22.48
CA LYS A 520 -14.73 -45.41 -21.25
C LYS A 520 -13.43 -44.94 -20.59
N ASN A 521 -12.44 -45.82 -20.48
CA ASN A 521 -11.18 -45.49 -19.81
C ASN A 521 -10.30 -44.58 -20.68
N SER A 522 -10.22 -44.76 -22.00
CA SER A 522 -9.40 -43.94 -22.89
C SER A 522 -9.94 -42.53 -23.08
N GLU A 523 -11.25 -42.34 -23.26
CA GLU A 523 -11.85 -41.01 -23.41
C GLU A 523 -11.88 -40.24 -22.08
N LEU A 524 -12.23 -40.92 -20.98
CA LEU A 524 -12.26 -40.29 -19.67
C LEU A 524 -10.85 -39.96 -19.18
N ASN A 525 -9.86 -40.85 -19.39
CA ASN A 525 -8.48 -40.56 -19.02
C ASN A 525 -7.85 -39.50 -19.93
N SER A 526 -8.08 -39.52 -21.24
CA SER A 526 -7.60 -38.48 -22.17
C SER A 526 -8.15 -37.10 -21.80
N LYS A 527 -9.45 -36.98 -21.51
CA LYS A 527 -10.07 -35.71 -21.10
C LYS A 527 -9.63 -35.29 -19.69
N ASN A 528 -9.51 -36.22 -18.74
CA ASN A 528 -8.98 -35.94 -17.40
C ASN A 528 -7.50 -35.58 -17.41
N GLU A 529 -6.69 -36.17 -18.30
CA GLU A 529 -5.30 -35.80 -18.53
C GLU A 529 -5.22 -34.42 -19.17
N LYS A 530 -6.10 -34.08 -20.12
CA LYS A 530 -6.16 -32.73 -20.70
C LYS A 530 -6.57 -31.67 -19.67
N ILE A 531 -7.53 -31.98 -18.80
CA ILE A 531 -7.89 -31.13 -17.65
C ILE A 531 -6.72 -31.03 -16.67
N LYS A 532 -6.09 -32.14 -16.29
CA LYS A 532 -4.90 -32.13 -15.42
C LYS A 532 -3.72 -31.39 -16.04
N GLN A 533 -3.52 -31.46 -17.35
CA GLN A 533 -2.49 -30.73 -18.08
C GLN A 533 -2.81 -29.23 -18.08
N LEU A 534 -4.07 -28.84 -18.25
CA LEU A 534 -4.51 -27.45 -18.13
C LEU A 534 -4.36 -26.95 -16.70
N GLU A 535 -4.79 -27.71 -15.69
CA GLU A 535 -4.61 -27.41 -14.26
C GLU A 535 -3.13 -27.35 -13.86
N SER A 536 -2.30 -28.24 -14.40
CA SER A 536 -0.85 -28.25 -14.26
C SER A 536 -0.23 -27.01 -14.91
N THR A 537 -0.69 -26.64 -16.09
CA THR A 537 -0.22 -25.43 -16.80
C THR A 537 -0.62 -24.19 -16.04
N ILE A 538 -1.85 -24.13 -15.52
CA ILE A 538 -2.33 -23.05 -14.66
C ILE A 538 -1.49 -23.00 -13.37
N ARG A 539 -1.26 -24.14 -12.69
CA ARG A 539 -0.39 -24.20 -11.51
C ARG A 539 1.06 -23.82 -11.81
N LEU A 540 1.60 -24.20 -12.96
CA LEU A 540 2.95 -23.81 -13.38
C LEU A 540 3.01 -22.32 -13.66
N ARG A 541 1.99 -21.73 -14.27
CA ARG A 541 1.85 -20.28 -14.44
C ARG A 541 1.67 -19.56 -13.11
N ASP A 542 0.90 -20.12 -12.17
CA ASP A 542 0.73 -19.58 -10.82
C ASP A 542 2.04 -19.67 -10.02
N ASN A 543 2.80 -20.76 -10.18
CA ASN A 543 4.12 -20.94 -9.58
C ASN A 543 5.17 -20.03 -10.24
N GLU A 544 5.14 -19.83 -11.57
CA GLU A 544 5.95 -18.82 -12.26
C GLU A 544 5.61 -17.43 -11.75
N ILE A 545 4.33 -17.08 -11.62
CA ILE A 545 3.88 -15.80 -11.06
C ILE A 545 4.33 -15.67 -9.60
N THR A 546 4.32 -16.75 -8.82
CA THR A 546 4.76 -16.75 -7.42
C THR A 546 6.28 -16.61 -7.31
N ASN A 547 7.04 -17.31 -8.15
CA ASN A 547 8.49 -17.20 -8.24
C ASN A 547 8.91 -15.81 -8.72
N LEU A 548 8.26 -15.27 -9.75
CA LEU A 548 8.47 -13.89 -10.23
C LEU A 548 8.12 -12.86 -9.15
N LYS A 549 7.10 -13.11 -8.33
CA LYS A 549 6.77 -12.26 -7.16
C LYS A 549 7.84 -12.36 -6.07
N GLN A 550 8.39 -13.55 -5.82
CA GLN A 550 9.47 -13.75 -4.84
C GLN A 550 10.79 -13.14 -5.32
N GLU A 551 11.13 -13.32 -6.59
CA GLU A 551 12.30 -12.74 -7.24
C GLU A 551 12.20 -11.22 -7.30
N LYS A 552 11.01 -10.68 -7.60
CA LYS A 552 10.71 -9.25 -7.47
C LYS A 552 10.94 -8.76 -6.03
N LYS A 553 10.44 -9.48 -5.00
CA LYS A 553 10.68 -9.14 -3.59
C LYS A 553 12.17 -9.16 -3.23
N LYS A 554 12.93 -10.11 -3.77
CA LYS A 554 14.38 -10.20 -3.57
C LYS A 554 15.09 -9.00 -4.21
N ILE A 555 14.75 -8.66 -5.45
CA ILE A 555 15.27 -7.49 -6.16
C ILE A 555 14.89 -6.19 -5.43
N GLU A 556 13.67 -6.08 -4.91
CA GLU A 556 13.23 -4.91 -4.12
C GLU A 556 14.04 -4.77 -2.82
N LYS A 557 14.35 -5.88 -2.15
CA LYS A 557 15.21 -5.89 -0.96
C LYS A 557 16.65 -5.49 -1.29
N GLU A 558 17.24 -6.09 -2.33
CA GLU A 558 18.58 -5.73 -2.82
C GLU A 558 18.65 -4.25 -3.24
N LEU A 559 17.59 -3.73 -3.88
CA LEU A 559 17.49 -2.33 -4.26
C LEU A 559 17.42 -1.40 -3.04
N ASP A 560 16.73 -1.79 -1.97
CA ASP A 560 16.67 -1.01 -0.73
C ASP A 560 17.98 -1.06 0.06
N GLU A 561 18.70 -2.18 0.03
CA GLU A 561 20.08 -2.28 0.55
C GLU A 561 21.01 -1.34 -0.22
N VAL A 562 20.99 -1.35 -1.56
CA VAL A 562 21.76 -0.45 -2.41
C VAL A 562 21.39 1.02 -2.18
N LYS A 563 20.10 1.35 -1.99
CA LYS A 563 19.68 2.72 -1.62
C LYS A 563 20.20 3.12 -0.23
N GLY A 564 20.24 2.18 0.71
CA GLY A 564 20.82 2.35 2.04
C GLY A 564 22.30 2.70 1.95
N GLU A 565 23.07 1.91 1.19
CA GLU A 565 24.48 2.17 0.91
C GLU A 565 24.69 3.52 0.21
N LEU A 566 23.91 3.82 -0.83
CA LEU A 566 23.98 5.10 -1.54
C LEU A 566 23.69 6.28 -0.60
N THR A 567 22.77 6.12 0.34
CA THR A 567 22.45 7.14 1.35
C THR A 567 23.60 7.30 2.33
N TRP A 568 24.23 6.21 2.75
CA TRP A 568 25.43 6.23 3.57
C TRP A 568 26.59 6.91 2.84
N TYR A 569 26.89 6.53 1.60
CA TYR A 569 27.90 7.18 0.76
C TYR A 569 27.64 8.67 0.59
N LYS A 570 26.39 9.09 0.34
CA LYS A 570 26.03 10.52 0.25
C LYS A 570 26.27 11.26 1.56
N ARG A 571 25.95 10.65 2.72
CA ARG A 571 26.24 11.24 4.03
C ARG A 571 27.74 11.34 4.26
N THR A 572 28.49 10.28 4.01
CA THR A 572 29.95 10.25 4.12
C THR A 572 30.59 11.28 3.20
N LEU A 573 30.13 11.39 1.95
CA LEU A 573 30.62 12.38 1.00
C LEU A 573 30.29 13.81 1.44
N ASN A 574 29.13 14.06 2.03
CA ASN A 574 28.76 15.36 2.58
C ASN A 574 29.59 15.70 3.83
N VAL A 575 29.87 14.71 4.70
CA VAL A 575 30.80 14.86 5.82
C VAL A 575 32.21 15.16 5.31
N ILE A 576 32.73 14.39 4.35
CA ILE A 576 34.02 14.64 3.71
C ILE A 576 34.04 16.02 3.05
N GLN A 577 33.00 16.43 2.33
CA GLN A 577 32.92 17.76 1.73
C GLN A 577 32.87 18.87 2.78
N ASN A 578 32.15 18.68 3.89
CA ASN A 578 32.10 19.65 4.97
C ASN A 578 33.44 19.71 5.70
N VAL A 579 34.06 18.57 6.02
CA VAL A 579 35.42 18.49 6.55
C VAL A 579 36.38 19.16 5.57
N MET A 580 36.31 18.90 4.27
CA MET A 580 37.13 19.54 3.23
C MET A 580 36.89 21.06 3.11
N LYS A 581 35.71 21.58 3.47
CA LYS A 581 35.51 23.05 3.62
C LYS A 581 36.27 23.59 4.82
N TYR A 582 36.42 22.78 5.86
CA TYR A 582 37.24 23.10 7.02
C TYR A 582 38.70 22.76 6.80
N VAL A 583 39.11 21.86 5.90
CA VAL A 583 40.52 21.49 5.65
C VAL A 583 41.38 22.71 5.30
N PRO A 584 40.97 23.70 4.48
CA PRO A 584 41.73 24.93 4.31
C PRO A 584 41.87 25.75 5.60
N ASN A 585 40.86 25.71 6.48
CA ASN A 585 40.86 26.42 7.76
C ASN A 585 41.61 25.64 8.84
N LEU A 586 41.53 24.31 8.88
CA LEU A 586 42.28 23.38 9.70
C LEU A 586 43.73 23.35 9.26
N LYS A 587 44.02 23.38 7.96
CA LYS A 587 45.35 23.61 7.41
C LYS A 587 45.84 25.00 7.77
N LYS A 588 45.04 26.07 7.69
CA LYS A 588 45.43 27.39 8.25
C LYS A 588 45.64 27.39 9.76
N ILE A 589 44.87 26.60 10.52
CA ILE A 589 45.00 26.48 11.97
C ILE A 589 46.20 25.62 12.32
N VAL A 590 46.46 24.54 11.59
CA VAL A 590 47.62 23.66 11.70
C VAL A 590 48.86 24.38 11.21
N ASP A 591 48.83 25.15 10.14
CA ASP A 591 49.90 26.04 9.68
C ASP A 591 50.11 27.16 10.70
N LYS A 592 49.07 27.69 11.34
CA LYS A 592 49.21 28.63 12.49
C LYS A 592 49.72 27.98 13.76
N ILE A 593 49.39 26.70 13.99
CA ILE A 593 49.88 25.90 15.11
C ILE A 593 51.31 25.50 14.82
N ILE A 594 51.66 25.13 13.59
CA ILE A 594 53.02 24.86 13.12
C ILE A 594 53.82 26.15 13.13
N ASP A 595 53.27 27.31 12.76
CA ASP A 595 53.93 28.61 12.93
C ASP A 595 54.11 28.93 14.41
N LYS A 596 53.11 28.67 15.26
CA LYS A 596 53.24 28.87 16.72
C LYS A 596 54.19 27.88 17.37
N VAL A 597 54.21 26.63 16.93
CA VAL A 597 55.07 25.54 17.40
C VAL A 597 56.47 25.70 16.83
N SER A 598 56.64 26.22 15.62
CA SER A 598 57.93 26.62 15.04
C SER A 598 58.44 27.89 15.70
N ASN A 599 57.57 28.83 16.08
CA ASN A 599 57.95 29.99 16.90
C ASN A 599 58.23 29.62 18.36
N LEU A 600 57.60 28.58 18.91
CA LEU A 600 57.92 27.99 20.22
C LEU A 600 59.18 27.12 20.16
N SER A 601 59.41 26.41 19.06
CA SER A 601 60.62 25.62 18.76
C SER A 601 61.81 26.54 18.45
N ASN A 602 61.58 27.75 17.95
CA ASN A 602 62.59 28.81 17.85
C ASN A 602 62.84 29.50 19.21
N TYR A 603 62.01 29.23 20.22
CA TYR A 603 62.20 29.67 21.62
C TYR A 603 62.69 28.53 22.54
N TYR A 604 62.76 27.31 22.00
CA TYR A 604 63.31 26.10 22.62
C TYR A 604 64.16 25.39 21.57
N ASP A 605 65.26 26.03 21.17
CA ASP A 605 66.41 25.28 20.67
C ASP A 605 67.23 24.88 21.91
N GLU A 606 67.27 23.56 22.13
CA GLU A 606 67.59 22.86 23.36
C GLU A 606 69.10 22.88 23.71
N ASN A 607 69.83 23.91 23.27
CA ASN A 607 71.27 24.06 23.54
C ASN A 607 71.72 25.44 24.06
N ASN A 608 70.84 26.43 24.23
CA ASN A 608 71.21 27.72 24.85
C ASN A 608 70.47 28.10 26.14
N ALA A 609 69.31 27.50 26.46
CA ALA A 609 68.60 27.83 27.71
C ALA A 609 69.22 27.20 28.98
N THR A 610 70.00 26.13 28.85
CA THR A 610 70.66 25.45 29.99
C THR A 610 71.94 26.18 30.46
N LYS A 611 72.42 27.18 29.69
CA LYS A 611 73.60 27.99 30.05
C LYS A 611 73.27 29.36 30.65
N GLU A 612 72.10 29.94 30.37
CA GLU A 612 71.71 31.24 30.95
C GLU A 612 70.80 31.12 32.19
N ILE A 613 70.01 30.05 32.34
CA ILE A 613 69.18 29.85 33.55
C ILE A 613 69.99 29.34 34.76
N ASN A 614 71.16 28.73 34.53
CA ASN A 614 72.09 28.34 35.60
C ASN A 614 72.97 29.50 36.11
N VAL A 615 72.83 30.71 35.55
CA VAL A 615 73.65 31.87 35.93
C VAL A 615 72.86 32.95 36.68
N GLU A 616 71.53 33.03 36.57
CA GLU A 616 70.81 34.19 37.11
C GLU A 616 69.88 33.98 38.32
N LEU A 617 69.25 32.84 38.60
CA LEU A 617 68.24 32.80 39.68
C LEU A 617 68.16 31.48 40.45
N GLY A 618 68.84 31.42 41.60
CA GLY A 618 68.68 30.34 42.58
C GLY A 618 67.27 30.28 43.19
N PHE A 619 66.81 29.05 43.43
CA PHE A 619 65.70 28.62 44.31
C PHE A 619 64.25 29.08 44.00
N GLU A 620 63.41 28.16 43.50
CA GLU A 620 62.27 27.49 44.19
C GLU A 620 61.45 26.62 43.18
N GLU A 621 60.79 25.56 43.67
CA GLU A 621 60.52 24.31 42.96
C GLU A 621 59.51 24.31 41.76
N PRO A 622 59.71 23.43 40.74
CA PRO A 622 58.83 23.25 39.58
C PRO A 622 57.40 22.76 39.87
N GLU A 623 57.16 22.21 41.07
CA GLU A 623 55.94 21.46 41.39
C GLU A 623 54.69 22.37 41.56
N SER A 624 54.91 23.65 41.87
CA SER A 624 53.87 24.70 41.99
C SER A 624 53.30 25.13 40.63
N ALA A 625 54.14 25.20 39.59
CA ALA A 625 53.71 25.58 38.24
C ALA A 625 52.91 24.48 37.54
N TRP A 626 53.28 23.22 37.76
CA TRP A 626 52.63 22.06 37.15
C TRP A 626 51.20 21.83 37.66
N ASN A 627 50.94 22.12 38.94
CA ASN A 627 49.61 22.03 39.53
C ASN A 627 48.64 23.13 39.04
N LYS A 628 49.13 24.33 38.71
CA LYS A 628 48.31 25.39 38.07
C LYS A 628 47.87 25.00 36.65
N ILE A 629 48.74 24.36 35.87
CA ILE A 629 48.43 23.89 34.51
C ILE A 629 47.40 22.74 34.55
N LYS A 630 47.54 21.80 35.50
CA LYS A 630 46.58 20.69 35.68
C LYS A 630 45.18 21.16 36.08
N THR A 631 45.07 22.28 36.79
CA THR A 631 43.79 22.86 37.23
C THR A 631 43.11 23.66 36.09
N GLN A 632 43.87 24.23 35.16
CA GLN A 632 43.31 24.88 33.96
C GLN A 632 42.96 23.90 32.82
N GLY A 633 43.63 22.74 32.74
CA GLY A 633 43.33 21.71 31.75
C GLY A 633 41.97 21.03 31.92
N LYS A 634 41.45 20.91 33.15
CA LYS A 634 40.14 20.29 33.44
C LYS A 634 38.92 21.16 33.09
N THR A 635 39.12 22.42 32.71
CA THR A 635 38.03 23.33 32.28
C THR A 635 37.83 23.30 30.76
N LEU A 636 38.74 22.68 29.99
CA LEU A 636 38.65 22.54 28.54
C LEU A 636 38.06 21.18 28.08
N GLU A 637 37.77 20.27 29.02
CA GLU A 637 37.15 18.96 28.79
C GLU A 637 35.64 18.90 29.12
N ARG A 638 35.05 20.02 29.60
CA ARG A 638 33.60 20.28 29.63
C ARG A 638 33.25 21.23 28.50
#